data_AF-A0A3Q2H6H1-F1
#
_entry.id   AF-A0A3Q2H6H1-F1
#
_cell.length_a   1.000
_cell.length_b   1.000
_cell.length_c   1.000
_cell.angle_alpha   90.00
_cell.angle_beta   90.00
_cell.angle_gamma   90.00
#
_symmetry.space_group_name_H-M   'P 1'
#
loop_
_entity.id
_entity.type
_entity.pdbx_description
1 polymer ?
#
loop_
_entity_poly.entity_id
_entity_poly.type
_entity_poly.pdbx_seq_one_letter_code
_entity_poly.pdbx_strand_id
1 'polypeptide(L)'
;MWAGPGPAVTLALVVVVAWATELKPTAPPIFTGRPFVVAWDVPTQDCGPRLKVPLDPKKDLTVFDVQASPNEGFVNQNITIFYRDRLGLYPRFDLAGRSVHGGVPQNGSLWAHLKMLREHVEHYIRTEEPAGLAVIDWEDWRPVWVRNWQDKDVYRRSSRQLVASCHPDWPSDRVVKQAQYEFEFAARQFMLETLRFVKEVRPRHLWGFYLFPDCYNHDYVQNWETYTGRCPDVEVSRNDQLAWLWAESTALFPSVYLHETLASSTHGRNFVSFRVQEALRVAHTHHANYALPVYVFTRPTYSRRLTGLSEMDLISTIGESAALGAAGVILWGDAGYTTSTVSLDLPCAMAAHLLPICALFLILLSMAQGSRGPVVPNQPFTTIWNADTEYCLKRHGVDVDVSVFDVVANPGQTFRGPNMTIFYSSQLGTYPYYTSTGEPVFGGLPQNASLVAHLARTSQDIQDAMPTSDFSGLAVIDWEAWRPRWAFNWDTKDIYRQRSRALVQGQHPDWPAPWVEAAAQDQFQKAAQDWMAYTLKLGWTLRPHGLWGFYGFPDCYNYDFLSPNYTGQCSPDIRAQNDQLGWLWGLSHALYPSIYMPAVLEGTGKALMYVRHRVGEAFRVAVGAGDPNLPVLPYAQIFYDTTNRFLPLDELEHSLGESAAQGAAGVVLWVSWENTRTKESCQAIKKYVDTMLGPFILNVTSGARLCSQALCSGHGRCVRRPSHPEALLILNPASFSIKLTPGGGPLTLQGALSLEDQAQMAVEFKCRCYPGWRGAWCKQQAMW
;
A
#
# COMPACT_ATOMS: atom_id res chain seq x y z
N MET A 1 -14.18 -31.84 40.01
CA MET A 1 -15.31 -31.01 39.54
C MET A 1 -14.74 -29.91 38.66
N TRP A 2 -14.81 -30.07 37.34
CA TRP A 2 -14.36 -29.04 36.41
C TRP A 2 -15.57 -28.15 36.13
N ALA A 3 -15.55 -26.91 36.64
CA ALA A 3 -16.51 -25.89 36.24
C ALA A 3 -15.99 -25.29 34.92
N GLY A 4 -16.63 -25.65 33.80
CA GLY A 4 -16.40 -24.99 32.52
C GLY A 4 -16.85 -23.54 32.56
N PRO A 5 -16.25 -22.65 31.75
CA PRO A 5 -16.65 -21.24 31.70
C PRO A 5 -18.07 -21.13 31.14
N GLY A 6 -18.88 -20.29 31.78
CA GLY A 6 -20.31 -20.13 31.46
C GLY A 6 -20.57 -19.56 30.06
N PRO A 7 -21.80 -19.73 29.54
CA PRO A 7 -22.18 -19.49 28.15
C PRO A 7 -21.98 -18.03 27.67
N ALA A 8 -21.81 -17.07 28.58
CA ALA A 8 -21.55 -15.67 28.25
C ALA A 8 -20.09 -15.41 27.78
N VAL A 9 -19.11 -16.18 28.27
CA VAL A 9 -17.69 -16.01 27.92
C VAL A 9 -17.40 -16.59 26.53
N THR A 10 -18.11 -17.65 26.16
CA THR A 10 -18.06 -18.24 24.82
C THR A 10 -18.66 -17.30 23.77
N LEU A 11 -19.67 -16.49 24.14
CA LEU A 11 -20.29 -15.52 23.23
C LEU A 11 -19.40 -14.29 22.97
N ALA A 12 -18.65 -13.82 23.99
CA ALA A 12 -17.75 -12.67 23.86
C ALA A 12 -16.49 -12.98 23.03
N LEU A 13 -15.95 -14.21 23.12
CA LEU A 13 -14.84 -14.67 22.28
C LEU A 13 -15.23 -14.85 20.80
N VAL A 14 -16.51 -15.12 20.51
CA VAL A 14 -17.02 -15.19 19.13
C VAL A 14 -17.27 -13.80 18.53
N VAL A 15 -17.52 -12.78 19.35
CA VAL A 15 -17.78 -11.39 18.88
C VAL A 15 -16.48 -10.62 18.60
N VAL A 16 -15.39 -10.86 19.35
CA VAL A 16 -14.10 -10.18 19.09
C VAL A 16 -13.38 -10.73 17.85
N VAL A 17 -13.63 -11.98 17.46
CA VAL A 17 -13.17 -12.54 16.18
C VAL A 17 -13.95 -11.97 14.98
N ALA A 18 -15.12 -11.34 15.20
CA ALA A 18 -15.98 -10.87 14.12
C ALA A 18 -15.71 -9.43 13.63
N TRP A 19 -14.83 -8.66 14.28
CA TRP A 19 -14.60 -7.23 13.97
C TRP A 19 -13.18 -6.91 13.50
N ALA A 20 -12.31 -7.92 13.35
CA ALA A 20 -11.17 -7.85 12.47
C ALA A 20 -11.59 -8.42 11.12
N THR A 21 -12.25 -7.63 10.28
CA THR A 21 -12.33 -7.99 8.86
C THR A 21 -10.90 -7.86 8.31
N GLU A 22 -10.17 -8.97 8.30
CA GLU A 22 -9.06 -9.18 7.37
C GLU A 22 -9.51 -8.62 6.01
N LEU A 23 -8.79 -7.63 5.46
CA LEU A 23 -9.01 -7.23 4.07
C LEU A 23 -8.76 -8.48 3.23
N LYS A 24 -9.84 -9.06 2.71
CA LYS A 24 -9.77 -10.29 1.93
C LYS A 24 -8.84 -10.05 0.74
N PRO A 25 -7.92 -10.96 0.42
CA PRO A 25 -7.06 -10.81 -0.74
C PRO A 25 -7.90 -10.68 -2.01
N THR A 26 -7.62 -9.71 -2.87
CA THR A 26 -8.25 -9.62 -4.20
C THR A 26 -7.69 -10.73 -5.09
N ALA A 27 -8.51 -11.29 -5.99
CA ALA A 27 -8.04 -12.30 -6.95
C ALA A 27 -6.84 -11.79 -7.78
N PRO A 28 -5.85 -12.65 -8.10
CA PRO A 28 -4.66 -12.24 -8.83
C PRO A 28 -4.98 -11.71 -10.24
N PRO A 29 -4.19 -10.77 -10.78
CA PRO A 29 -4.44 -10.17 -12.10
C PRO A 29 -4.36 -11.21 -13.24
N ILE A 30 -5.35 -11.22 -14.14
CA ILE A 30 -5.49 -12.27 -15.17
C ILE A 30 -4.71 -12.04 -16.48
N PHE A 31 -4.11 -10.85 -16.70
CA PHE A 31 -3.49 -10.51 -18.00
C PHE A 31 -1.98 -10.33 -17.99
N THR A 32 -1.40 -9.55 -17.08
CA THR A 32 0.00 -9.09 -17.19
C THR A 32 0.83 -9.25 -15.91
N GLY A 33 0.29 -9.92 -14.88
CA GLY A 33 0.91 -9.96 -13.54
C GLY A 33 1.01 -8.60 -12.86
N ARG A 34 0.45 -7.54 -13.47
CA ARG A 34 0.39 -6.18 -12.93
C ARG A 34 -0.83 -6.01 -12.03
N PRO A 35 -0.70 -5.32 -10.88
CA PRO A 35 -1.80 -5.13 -9.96
C PRO A 35 -2.94 -4.27 -10.53
N PHE A 36 -2.67 -3.47 -11.56
CA PHE A 36 -3.63 -2.61 -12.24
C PHE A 36 -3.52 -2.75 -13.75
N VAL A 37 -4.60 -3.17 -14.40
CA VAL A 37 -4.68 -3.38 -15.86
C VAL A 37 -5.33 -2.16 -16.52
N VAL A 38 -4.74 -1.62 -17.58
CA VAL A 38 -5.37 -0.63 -18.45
C VAL A 38 -5.73 -1.28 -19.77
N ALA A 39 -7.03 -1.43 -20.02
CA ALA A 39 -7.54 -2.03 -21.24
C ALA A 39 -8.12 -0.99 -22.20
N TRP A 40 -7.85 -1.18 -23.49
CA TRP A 40 -8.37 -0.38 -24.59
C TRP A 40 -9.44 -1.16 -25.34
N ASP A 41 -10.70 -0.75 -25.21
CA ASP A 41 -11.87 -1.33 -25.91
C ASP A 41 -12.59 -0.25 -26.72
N VAL A 42 -11.89 0.27 -27.73
CA VAL A 42 -12.36 1.33 -28.64
C VAL A 42 -12.19 0.82 -30.06
N PRO A 43 -13.15 1.04 -30.99
CA PRO A 43 -13.13 0.45 -32.34
C PRO A 43 -12.12 1.12 -33.30
N THR A 44 -10.89 1.33 -32.86
CA THR A 44 -9.83 2.03 -33.62
C THR A 44 -9.41 1.32 -34.90
N GLN A 45 -9.72 0.02 -35.05
CA GLN A 45 -9.47 -0.72 -36.30
C GLN A 45 -10.24 -0.14 -37.50
N ASP A 46 -11.34 0.55 -37.26
CA ASP A 46 -12.14 1.16 -38.33
C ASP A 46 -11.51 2.48 -38.84
N CYS A 47 -10.56 3.08 -38.09
CA CYS A 47 -9.93 4.36 -38.43
C CYS A 47 -9.07 4.31 -39.70
N GLY A 48 -8.30 3.25 -39.91
CA GLY A 48 -7.46 3.08 -41.09
C GLY A 48 -8.28 2.92 -42.37
N PRO A 49 -9.12 1.87 -42.47
CA PRO A 49 -9.92 1.60 -43.67
C PRO A 49 -10.97 2.67 -43.98
N ARG A 50 -11.65 3.23 -42.97
CA ARG A 50 -12.74 4.20 -43.20
C ARG A 50 -12.28 5.66 -43.25
N LEU A 51 -11.33 6.04 -42.40
CA LEU A 51 -10.95 7.45 -42.22
C LEU A 51 -9.54 7.76 -42.75
N LYS A 52 -8.82 6.77 -43.28
CA LYS A 52 -7.44 6.88 -43.79
C LYS A 52 -6.45 7.41 -42.74
N VAL A 53 -6.72 7.16 -41.46
CA VAL A 53 -5.81 7.52 -40.37
C VAL A 53 -4.95 6.31 -40.03
N PRO A 54 -3.61 6.39 -40.17
CA PRO A 54 -2.73 5.30 -39.84
C PRO A 54 -2.58 5.18 -38.32
N LEU A 55 -3.40 4.34 -37.70
CA LEU A 55 -3.18 3.80 -36.36
C LEU A 55 -2.68 2.37 -36.52
N ASP A 56 -1.46 2.08 -36.07
CA ASP A 56 -0.92 0.73 -36.00
C ASP A 56 -1.12 0.17 -34.59
N PRO A 57 -2.05 -0.79 -34.37
CA PRO A 57 -2.30 -1.36 -33.03
C PRO A 57 -1.06 -1.99 -32.40
N LYS A 58 -0.11 -2.49 -33.21
CA LYS A 58 1.14 -3.12 -32.73
C LYS A 58 2.21 -2.11 -32.35
N LYS A 59 2.03 -0.84 -32.68
CA LYS A 59 2.98 0.23 -32.39
C LYS A 59 2.38 1.27 -31.44
N ASP A 60 1.19 1.77 -31.76
CA ASP A 60 0.59 2.95 -31.14
C ASP A 60 -0.28 2.63 -29.92
N LEU A 61 -0.70 1.37 -29.74
CA LEU A 61 -1.52 0.91 -28.61
C LEU A 61 -0.77 -0.03 -27.66
N THR A 62 0.55 -0.15 -27.81
CA THR A 62 1.42 -1.04 -27.01
C THR A 62 1.47 -0.71 -25.52
N VAL A 63 0.98 0.47 -25.14
CA VAL A 63 0.94 0.89 -23.75
C VAL A 63 -0.25 0.31 -22.97
N PHE A 64 -1.29 -0.14 -23.67
CA PHE A 64 -2.42 -0.81 -23.03
C PHE A 64 -2.10 -2.28 -22.82
N ASP A 65 -2.38 -2.78 -21.62
CA ASP A 65 -2.16 -4.18 -21.24
C ASP A 65 -3.01 -5.14 -22.08
N VAL A 66 -4.19 -4.67 -22.47
CA VAL A 66 -5.17 -5.42 -23.25
C VAL A 66 -5.77 -4.52 -24.32
N GLN A 67 -5.89 -5.06 -25.53
CA GLN A 67 -6.58 -4.42 -26.64
C GLN A 67 -7.78 -5.30 -27.03
N ALA A 68 -8.93 -4.68 -27.17
CA ALA A 68 -10.17 -5.28 -27.61
C ALA A 68 -10.95 -4.30 -28.49
N SER A 69 -12.03 -4.80 -29.09
CA SER A 69 -12.95 -4.02 -29.87
C SER A 69 -14.39 -4.36 -29.52
N PRO A 70 -15.28 -3.35 -29.39
CA PRO A 70 -16.70 -3.59 -29.13
C PRO A 70 -17.47 -4.08 -30.37
N ASN A 71 -16.82 -4.07 -31.54
CA ASN A 71 -17.42 -4.49 -32.80
C ASN A 71 -17.74 -6.00 -32.79
N GLU A 72 -18.95 -6.37 -33.26
CA GLU A 72 -19.44 -7.75 -33.26
C GLU A 72 -18.59 -8.74 -34.05
N GLY A 73 -17.85 -8.28 -35.06
CA GLY A 73 -17.00 -9.14 -35.88
C GLY A 73 -15.74 -9.63 -35.15
N PHE A 74 -15.43 -9.07 -33.98
CA PHE A 74 -14.22 -9.39 -33.22
C PHE A 74 -14.56 -10.34 -32.08
N VAL A 75 -14.07 -11.57 -32.21
CA VAL A 75 -14.33 -12.68 -31.28
C VAL A 75 -13.03 -13.23 -30.73
N ASN A 76 -13.13 -14.00 -29.65
CA ASN A 76 -12.01 -14.60 -28.91
C ASN A 76 -11.00 -13.54 -28.44
N GLN A 77 -11.55 -12.45 -27.90
CA GLN A 77 -10.80 -11.32 -27.36
C GLN A 77 -10.58 -11.48 -25.86
N ASN A 78 -9.52 -10.87 -25.33
CA ASN A 78 -9.25 -10.82 -23.90
C ASN A 78 -10.36 -10.12 -23.10
N ILE A 79 -11.11 -9.22 -23.75
CA ILE A 79 -12.32 -8.60 -23.20
C ILE A 79 -13.44 -8.85 -24.19
N THR A 80 -14.49 -9.51 -23.73
CA THR A 80 -15.67 -9.81 -24.52
C THR A 80 -16.88 -9.11 -23.89
N ILE A 81 -17.47 -8.15 -24.62
CA ILE A 81 -18.71 -7.48 -24.21
C ILE A 81 -19.91 -8.10 -24.92
N PHE A 82 -20.82 -8.64 -24.13
CA PHE A 82 -22.09 -9.22 -24.56
C PHE A 82 -23.19 -8.17 -24.46
N TYR A 83 -23.38 -7.42 -25.55
CA TYR A 83 -24.52 -6.52 -25.70
C TYR A 83 -25.85 -7.30 -25.73
N ARG A 84 -26.97 -6.60 -25.55
CA ARG A 84 -28.34 -7.15 -25.44
C ARG A 84 -28.78 -8.22 -26.45
N ASP A 85 -28.23 -8.24 -27.66
CA ASP A 85 -28.58 -9.23 -28.70
C ASP A 85 -27.55 -10.35 -28.86
N ARG A 86 -26.48 -10.34 -28.04
CA ARG A 86 -25.32 -11.25 -28.17
C ARG A 86 -25.27 -12.35 -27.10
N LEU A 87 -26.22 -12.41 -26.17
CA LEU A 87 -26.21 -13.40 -25.08
C LEU A 87 -27.62 -13.81 -24.66
N GLY A 88 -28.01 -15.01 -25.09
CA GLY A 88 -29.33 -15.57 -24.82
C GLY A 88 -30.47 -14.77 -25.43
N LEU A 89 -31.67 -14.98 -24.88
CA LEU A 89 -32.89 -14.27 -25.26
C LEU A 89 -33.25 -13.23 -24.17
N TYR A 90 -32.61 -12.07 -24.20
CA TYR A 90 -32.80 -11.03 -23.19
C TYR A 90 -34.13 -10.27 -23.39
N PRO A 91 -35.07 -10.29 -22.42
CA PRO A 91 -36.37 -9.64 -22.56
C PRO A 91 -36.24 -8.12 -22.49
N ARG A 92 -36.72 -7.42 -23.53
CA ARG A 92 -36.60 -5.95 -23.65
C ARG A 92 -37.64 -5.34 -24.58
N PHE A 93 -37.68 -4.02 -24.63
CA PHE A 93 -38.40 -3.29 -25.67
C PHE A 93 -37.43 -2.77 -26.74
N ASP A 94 -37.82 -2.84 -28.02
CA ASP A 94 -37.06 -2.21 -29.10
C ASP A 94 -37.29 -0.68 -29.15
N LEU A 95 -36.59 0.02 -30.05
CA LEU A 95 -36.72 1.47 -30.21
C LEU A 95 -38.14 1.92 -30.64
N ALA A 96 -38.95 1.01 -31.19
CA ALA A 96 -40.35 1.26 -31.52
C ALA A 96 -41.31 0.92 -30.36
N GLY A 97 -40.79 0.52 -29.20
CA GLY A 97 -41.58 0.13 -28.03
C GLY A 97 -42.22 -1.25 -28.15
N ARG A 98 -41.79 -2.09 -29.11
CA ARG A 98 -42.32 -3.45 -29.28
C ARG A 98 -41.61 -4.41 -28.34
N SER A 99 -42.39 -5.35 -27.79
CA SER A 99 -41.88 -6.40 -26.91
C SER A 99 -40.98 -7.36 -27.69
N VAL A 100 -39.76 -7.55 -27.19
CA VAL A 100 -38.77 -8.52 -27.69
C VAL A 100 -38.53 -9.54 -26.58
N HIS A 101 -38.60 -10.82 -26.92
CA HIS A 101 -38.44 -11.96 -25.99
C HIS A 101 -39.32 -11.87 -24.72
N GLY A 102 -40.53 -11.31 -24.85
CA GLY A 102 -41.47 -11.15 -23.74
C GLY A 102 -41.49 -9.75 -23.12
N GLY A 103 -40.50 -8.90 -23.42
CA GLY A 103 -40.49 -7.47 -23.06
C GLY A 103 -40.08 -7.22 -21.61
N VAL A 104 -40.63 -7.98 -20.68
CA VAL A 104 -40.29 -7.96 -19.24
C VAL A 104 -39.82 -9.35 -18.79
N PRO A 105 -38.95 -9.47 -17.77
CA PRO A 105 -38.39 -10.75 -17.34
C PRO A 105 -39.43 -11.81 -16.98
N GLN A 106 -40.49 -11.45 -16.28
CA GLN A 106 -41.54 -12.39 -15.85
C GLN A 106 -42.41 -12.92 -17.00
N ASN A 107 -42.33 -12.30 -18.18
CA ASN A 107 -42.99 -12.75 -19.40
C ASN A 107 -42.00 -13.38 -20.41
N GLY A 108 -40.70 -13.38 -20.09
CA GLY A 108 -39.67 -14.03 -20.89
C GLY A 108 -39.52 -15.50 -20.54
N SER A 109 -39.16 -16.33 -21.51
CA SER A 109 -38.85 -17.75 -21.26
C SER A 109 -37.40 -17.91 -20.83
N LEU A 110 -37.17 -18.07 -19.52
CA LEU A 110 -35.84 -18.33 -18.98
C LEU A 110 -35.22 -19.62 -19.55
N TRP A 111 -36.02 -20.67 -19.74
CA TRP A 111 -35.56 -21.91 -20.34
C TRP A 111 -35.04 -21.70 -21.77
N ALA A 112 -35.80 -20.99 -22.61
CA ALA A 112 -35.38 -20.71 -23.98
C ALA A 112 -34.16 -19.79 -24.02
N HIS A 113 -34.08 -18.83 -23.08
CA HIS A 113 -32.90 -17.99 -22.89
C HIS A 113 -31.65 -18.82 -22.61
N LEU A 114 -31.68 -19.70 -21.59
CA LEU A 114 -30.54 -20.53 -21.19
C LEU A 114 -30.09 -21.48 -22.31
N LYS A 115 -31.03 -22.01 -23.11
CA LYS A 115 -30.73 -22.88 -24.25
C LYS A 115 -29.84 -22.20 -25.30
N MET A 116 -29.99 -20.90 -25.50
CA MET A 116 -29.20 -20.12 -26.45
C MET A 116 -27.83 -19.69 -25.92
N LEU A 117 -27.63 -19.68 -24.59
CA LEU A 117 -26.42 -19.15 -23.98
C LEU A 117 -25.15 -19.88 -24.43
N ARG A 118 -25.19 -21.21 -24.54
CA ARG A 118 -24.00 -22.00 -24.91
C ARG A 118 -23.45 -21.59 -26.27
N GLU A 119 -24.31 -21.57 -27.28
CA GLU A 119 -23.94 -21.19 -28.65
C GLU A 119 -23.37 -19.77 -28.68
N HIS A 120 -24.02 -18.82 -28.00
CA HIS A 120 -23.58 -17.43 -27.97
C HIS A 120 -22.23 -17.28 -27.26
N VAL A 121 -22.03 -17.93 -26.10
CA VAL A 121 -20.75 -17.90 -25.37
C VAL A 121 -19.64 -18.52 -26.22
N GLU A 122 -19.88 -19.68 -26.84
CA GLU A 122 -18.89 -20.38 -27.67
C GLU A 122 -18.56 -19.61 -28.96
N HIS A 123 -19.51 -18.82 -29.50
CA HIS A 123 -19.27 -17.94 -30.64
C HIS A 123 -18.24 -16.84 -30.34
N TYR A 124 -18.42 -16.14 -29.21
CA TYR A 124 -17.60 -15.00 -28.83
C TYR A 124 -16.35 -15.39 -28.02
N ILE A 125 -16.39 -16.47 -27.25
CA ILE A 125 -15.27 -17.01 -26.45
C ILE A 125 -15.01 -18.44 -26.92
N ARG A 126 -14.22 -18.59 -27.99
CA ARG A 126 -14.04 -19.87 -28.70
C ARG A 126 -13.15 -20.86 -27.94
N THR A 127 -12.22 -20.34 -27.15
CA THR A 127 -11.20 -21.13 -26.45
C THR A 127 -11.46 -21.16 -24.93
N GLU A 128 -11.05 -22.24 -24.27
CA GLU A 128 -11.11 -22.35 -22.80
C GLU A 128 -9.92 -21.68 -22.09
N GLU A 129 -8.85 -21.37 -22.84
CA GLU A 129 -7.70 -20.59 -22.42
C GLU A 129 -7.25 -19.63 -23.53
N PRO A 130 -6.71 -18.45 -23.18
CA PRO A 130 -6.46 -17.94 -21.83
C PRO A 130 -7.71 -17.32 -21.16
N ALA A 131 -7.60 -17.02 -19.86
CA ALA A 131 -8.63 -16.29 -19.11
C ALA A 131 -8.82 -14.86 -19.65
N GLY A 132 -10.06 -14.36 -19.62
CA GLY A 132 -10.41 -13.01 -20.05
C GLY A 132 -11.55 -12.39 -19.25
N LEU A 133 -11.87 -11.13 -19.52
CA LEU A 133 -13.04 -10.45 -18.96
C LEU A 133 -14.25 -10.70 -19.86
N ALA A 134 -15.36 -11.07 -19.25
CA ALA A 134 -16.62 -11.31 -19.93
C ALA A 134 -17.70 -10.42 -19.32
N VAL A 135 -18.04 -9.34 -20.02
CA VAL A 135 -18.90 -8.27 -19.53
C VAL A 135 -20.28 -8.43 -20.16
N ILE A 136 -21.31 -8.59 -19.34
CA ILE A 136 -22.70 -8.62 -19.81
C ILE A 136 -23.26 -7.20 -19.76
N ASP A 137 -23.56 -6.63 -20.93
CA ASP A 137 -24.01 -5.24 -21.07
C ASP A 137 -25.52 -5.17 -21.29
N TRP A 138 -26.25 -5.35 -20.19
CA TRP A 138 -27.71 -5.32 -20.15
C TRP A 138 -28.21 -4.06 -19.45
N GLU A 139 -28.48 -3.04 -20.24
CA GLU A 139 -28.87 -1.74 -19.74
C GLU A 139 -30.35 -1.43 -19.87
N ASP A 140 -31.16 -2.28 -20.50
CA ASP A 140 -32.54 -1.95 -20.84
C ASP A 140 -33.41 -1.79 -19.58
N TRP A 141 -33.35 -2.72 -18.62
CA TRP A 141 -34.01 -2.66 -17.31
C TRP A 141 -33.03 -2.78 -16.13
N ARG A 142 -33.49 -2.49 -14.90
CA ARG A 142 -32.72 -2.66 -13.65
C ARG A 142 -33.42 -3.68 -12.75
N PRO A 143 -32.69 -4.57 -12.05
CA PRO A 143 -33.30 -5.61 -11.23
C PRO A 143 -34.04 -5.09 -10.00
N VAL A 144 -33.76 -3.84 -9.58
CA VAL A 144 -34.51 -3.15 -8.53
C VAL A 144 -35.61 -2.30 -9.18
N TRP A 145 -36.87 -2.59 -8.86
CA TRP A 145 -38.05 -2.01 -9.48
C TRP A 145 -38.01 -0.48 -9.52
N VAL A 146 -37.67 0.14 -8.39
CA VAL A 146 -37.67 1.60 -8.25
C VAL A 146 -36.69 2.26 -9.21
N ARG A 147 -35.58 1.60 -9.58
CA ARG A 147 -34.55 2.09 -10.53
C ARG A 147 -35.01 2.11 -11.99
N ASN A 148 -36.20 1.58 -12.28
CA ASN A 148 -36.81 1.64 -13.61
C ASN A 148 -37.68 2.89 -13.76
N TRP A 149 -37.06 4.06 -13.64
CA TRP A 149 -37.71 5.37 -13.83
C TRP A 149 -37.43 5.93 -15.25
N GLN A 150 -38.01 7.09 -15.55
CA GLN A 150 -37.83 7.79 -16.84
C GLN A 150 -38.15 6.90 -18.04
N ASP A 151 -37.21 6.74 -18.98
CA ASP A 151 -37.32 5.89 -20.16
C ASP A 151 -37.58 4.42 -19.81
N LYS A 152 -37.14 3.97 -18.63
CA LYS A 152 -37.34 2.60 -18.12
C LYS A 152 -38.69 2.38 -17.45
N ASP A 153 -39.54 3.41 -17.30
CA ASP A 153 -40.87 3.23 -16.72
C ASP A 153 -41.77 2.30 -17.55
N VAL A 154 -41.45 2.09 -18.83
CA VAL A 154 -42.11 1.09 -19.68
C VAL A 154 -42.11 -0.32 -19.06
N TYR A 155 -41.04 -0.71 -18.35
CA TYR A 155 -40.97 -2.01 -17.69
C TYR A 155 -41.96 -2.09 -16.52
N ARG A 156 -42.09 -1.00 -15.74
CA ARG A 156 -43.04 -0.93 -14.64
C ARG A 156 -44.49 -0.92 -15.14
N ARG A 157 -44.78 -0.16 -16.20
CA ARG A 157 -46.10 -0.10 -16.83
C ARG A 157 -46.51 -1.45 -17.42
N SER A 158 -45.64 -2.07 -18.19
CA SER A 158 -45.92 -3.36 -18.84
C SER A 158 -46.09 -4.48 -17.80
N SER A 159 -45.29 -4.47 -16.73
CA SER A 159 -45.45 -5.42 -15.62
C SER A 159 -46.81 -5.28 -14.93
N ARG A 160 -47.27 -4.05 -14.67
CA ARG A 160 -48.62 -3.81 -14.12
C ARG A 160 -49.73 -4.26 -15.07
N GLN A 161 -49.58 -3.99 -16.36
CA GLN A 161 -50.54 -4.42 -17.37
C GLN A 161 -50.63 -5.95 -17.46
N LEU A 162 -49.50 -6.66 -17.36
CA LEU A 162 -49.45 -8.11 -17.36
C LEU A 162 -50.18 -8.72 -16.14
N VAL A 163 -49.95 -8.18 -14.95
CA VAL A 163 -50.65 -8.64 -13.74
C VAL A 163 -52.15 -8.30 -13.82
N ALA A 164 -52.49 -7.09 -14.28
CA ALA A 164 -53.88 -6.66 -14.42
C ALA A 164 -54.66 -7.51 -15.45
N SER A 165 -54.01 -7.94 -16.54
CA SER A 165 -54.66 -8.81 -17.53
C SER A 165 -54.90 -10.22 -17.01
N CYS A 166 -54.02 -10.74 -16.15
CA CYS A 166 -54.20 -12.02 -15.48
C CYS A 166 -55.22 -11.95 -14.32
N HIS A 167 -55.37 -10.78 -13.71
CA HIS A 167 -56.25 -10.54 -12.58
C HIS A 167 -57.10 -9.27 -12.76
N PRO A 168 -58.12 -9.28 -13.65
CA PRO A 168 -58.90 -8.08 -13.99
C PRO A 168 -59.65 -7.45 -12.80
N ASP A 169 -60.00 -8.26 -11.80
CA ASP A 169 -60.78 -7.83 -10.63
C ASP A 169 -59.92 -7.33 -9.46
N TRP A 170 -58.59 -7.32 -9.59
CA TRP A 170 -57.72 -6.89 -8.50
C TRP A 170 -57.65 -5.36 -8.38
N PRO A 171 -57.61 -4.83 -7.14
CA PRO A 171 -57.44 -3.40 -6.94
C PRO A 171 -56.01 -2.96 -7.34
N SER A 172 -55.91 -1.70 -7.79
CA SER A 172 -54.68 -1.15 -8.38
C SER A 172 -53.45 -1.25 -7.47
N ASP A 173 -53.61 -1.03 -6.16
CA ASP A 173 -52.53 -1.13 -5.18
C ASP A 173 -51.96 -2.55 -5.07
N ARG A 174 -52.84 -3.56 -5.15
CA ARG A 174 -52.45 -4.98 -5.17
C ARG A 174 -51.73 -5.33 -6.48
N VAL A 175 -52.23 -4.85 -7.61
CA VAL A 175 -51.57 -5.03 -8.92
C VAL A 175 -50.17 -4.44 -8.92
N VAL A 176 -49.98 -3.24 -8.38
CA VAL A 176 -48.67 -2.57 -8.31
C VAL A 176 -47.69 -3.39 -7.48
N LYS A 177 -48.08 -3.84 -6.28
CA LYS A 177 -47.22 -4.65 -5.40
C LYS A 177 -46.87 -5.99 -6.01
N GLN A 178 -47.85 -6.66 -6.63
CA GLN A 178 -47.62 -7.94 -7.29
C GLN A 178 -46.70 -7.79 -8.51
N ALA A 179 -46.92 -6.77 -9.34
CA ALA A 179 -46.08 -6.50 -10.51
C ALA A 179 -44.63 -6.20 -10.13
N GLN A 180 -44.41 -5.48 -9.02
CA GLN A 180 -43.08 -5.29 -8.46
C GLN A 180 -42.45 -6.63 -8.07
N TYR A 181 -43.16 -7.44 -7.28
CA TYR A 181 -42.66 -8.74 -6.83
C TYR A 181 -42.29 -9.66 -8.00
N GLU A 182 -43.18 -9.83 -8.98
CA GLU A 182 -42.95 -10.70 -10.13
C GLU A 182 -41.78 -10.21 -11.00
N PHE A 183 -41.70 -8.90 -11.22
CA PHE A 183 -40.61 -8.30 -11.98
C PHE A 183 -39.26 -8.49 -11.29
N GLU A 184 -39.12 -8.13 -10.02
CA GLU A 184 -37.85 -8.24 -9.29
C GLU A 184 -37.43 -9.71 -9.13
N PHE A 185 -38.40 -10.61 -8.88
CA PHE A 185 -38.15 -12.05 -8.82
C PHE A 185 -37.62 -12.57 -10.15
N ALA A 186 -38.31 -12.31 -11.25
CA ALA A 186 -37.91 -12.80 -12.56
C ALA A 186 -36.61 -12.14 -13.06
N ALA A 187 -36.42 -10.84 -12.82
CA ALA A 187 -35.18 -10.14 -13.14
C ALA A 187 -33.98 -10.77 -12.44
N ARG A 188 -34.13 -11.10 -11.14
CA ARG A 188 -33.13 -11.84 -10.37
C ARG A 188 -32.85 -13.21 -10.99
N GLN A 189 -33.89 -13.99 -11.30
CA GLN A 189 -33.70 -15.32 -11.90
C GLN A 189 -32.96 -15.25 -13.24
N PHE A 190 -33.34 -14.32 -14.12
CA PHE A 190 -32.68 -14.13 -15.41
C PHE A 190 -31.19 -13.80 -15.25
N MET A 191 -30.84 -12.81 -14.43
CA MET A 191 -29.44 -12.42 -14.24
C MET A 191 -28.61 -13.52 -13.55
N LEU A 192 -29.18 -14.15 -12.52
CA LEU A 192 -28.50 -15.16 -11.72
C LEU A 192 -28.24 -16.46 -12.51
N GLU A 193 -29.26 -16.98 -13.18
CA GLU A 193 -29.14 -18.22 -13.96
C GLU A 193 -28.26 -18.01 -15.20
N THR A 194 -28.26 -16.80 -15.78
CA THR A 194 -27.29 -16.45 -16.82
C THR A 194 -25.87 -16.55 -16.29
N LEU A 195 -25.54 -15.89 -15.17
CA LEU A 195 -24.19 -15.93 -14.59
C LEU A 195 -23.74 -17.36 -14.24
N ARG A 196 -24.63 -18.17 -13.66
CA ARG A 196 -24.35 -19.58 -13.36
C ARG A 196 -23.97 -20.34 -14.63
N PHE A 197 -24.83 -20.26 -15.64
CA PHE A 197 -24.63 -20.98 -16.89
C PHE A 197 -23.34 -20.55 -17.61
N VAL A 198 -23.11 -19.25 -17.77
CA VAL A 198 -21.93 -18.77 -18.52
C VAL A 198 -20.61 -19.08 -17.81
N LYS A 199 -20.60 -19.09 -16.47
CA LYS A 199 -19.44 -19.54 -15.68
C LYS A 199 -19.20 -21.04 -15.80
N GLU A 200 -20.25 -21.86 -15.90
CA GLU A 200 -20.08 -23.28 -16.17
C GLU A 200 -19.50 -23.52 -17.57
N VAL A 201 -19.91 -22.73 -18.56
CA VAL A 201 -19.38 -22.84 -19.94
C VAL A 201 -17.95 -22.30 -20.04
N ARG A 202 -17.61 -21.22 -19.32
CA ARG A 202 -16.28 -20.58 -19.31
C ARG A 202 -15.84 -20.27 -17.88
N PRO A 203 -15.37 -21.27 -17.11
CA PRO A 203 -15.06 -21.11 -15.68
C PRO A 203 -13.82 -20.27 -15.39
N ARG A 204 -12.97 -20.05 -16.40
CA ARG A 204 -11.74 -19.25 -16.28
C ARG A 204 -11.92 -17.77 -16.63
N HIS A 205 -13.05 -17.39 -17.21
CA HIS A 205 -13.34 -15.99 -17.50
C HIS A 205 -13.95 -15.30 -16.28
N LEU A 206 -13.64 -14.01 -16.12
CA LEU A 206 -14.24 -13.18 -15.08
C LEU A 206 -15.51 -12.51 -15.62
N TRP A 207 -16.64 -13.00 -15.14
CA TRP A 207 -18.00 -12.61 -15.48
C TRP A 207 -18.60 -11.59 -14.51
N GLY A 208 -19.33 -10.65 -15.07
CA GLY A 208 -20.10 -9.64 -14.33
C GLY A 208 -20.92 -8.77 -15.28
N PHE A 209 -21.79 -7.93 -14.72
CA PHE A 209 -22.61 -6.99 -15.48
C PHE A 209 -21.98 -5.60 -15.52
N TYR A 210 -21.96 -5.00 -16.71
CA TYR A 210 -21.61 -3.58 -16.86
C TYR A 210 -22.55 -2.71 -16.01
N LEU A 211 -22.02 -1.59 -15.51
CA LEU A 211 -22.68 -0.58 -14.67
C LEU A 211 -22.89 -0.98 -13.20
N PHE A 212 -22.64 -2.24 -12.81
CA PHE A 212 -22.93 -2.70 -11.45
C PHE A 212 -21.66 -2.80 -10.56
N PRO A 213 -21.71 -2.28 -9.31
CA PRO A 213 -22.80 -1.45 -8.76
C PRO A 213 -22.78 -0.01 -9.32
N ASP A 214 -23.92 0.66 -9.18
CA ASP A 214 -24.03 2.10 -9.40
C ASP A 214 -24.30 2.82 -8.06
N CYS A 215 -23.56 3.90 -7.83
CA CYS A 215 -23.63 4.76 -6.64
C CYS A 215 -24.76 5.80 -6.73
N TYR A 216 -25.26 6.10 -7.94
CA TYR A 216 -26.29 7.10 -8.23
C TYR A 216 -26.02 8.51 -7.68
N ASN A 217 -24.74 8.88 -7.52
CA ASN A 217 -24.25 10.18 -7.07
C ASN A 217 -24.29 11.26 -8.18
N HIS A 218 -25.44 11.43 -8.85
CA HIS A 218 -25.58 12.33 -10.01
C HIS A 218 -26.15 13.71 -9.67
N ASP A 219 -26.32 14.05 -8.40
CA ASP A 219 -26.97 15.28 -7.94
C ASP A 219 -26.07 16.53 -8.01
N TYR A 220 -24.84 16.38 -8.51
CA TYR A 220 -23.89 17.48 -8.73
C TYR A 220 -24.43 18.63 -9.60
N VAL A 221 -25.40 18.37 -10.48
CA VAL A 221 -26.03 19.41 -11.32
C VAL A 221 -26.91 20.35 -10.48
N GLN A 222 -27.55 19.81 -9.43
CA GLN A 222 -28.52 20.53 -8.62
C GLN A 222 -27.89 21.07 -7.33
N ASN A 223 -26.85 20.40 -6.83
CA ASN A 223 -26.26 20.62 -5.51
C ASN A 223 -24.77 20.95 -5.58
N TRP A 224 -24.31 21.67 -6.62
CA TRP A 224 -22.87 21.89 -6.87
C TRP A 224 -22.07 22.29 -5.62
N GLU A 225 -22.51 23.33 -4.91
CA GLU A 225 -21.83 23.86 -3.72
C GLU A 225 -21.75 22.88 -2.55
N THR A 226 -22.69 21.94 -2.44
CA THR A 226 -22.78 20.97 -1.34
C THR A 226 -22.45 19.54 -1.78
N TYR A 227 -22.05 19.36 -3.03
CA TYR A 227 -21.87 18.04 -3.63
C TYR A 227 -20.61 17.36 -3.09
N THR A 228 -20.82 16.26 -2.37
CA THR A 228 -19.73 15.49 -1.73
C THR A 228 -19.26 14.31 -2.57
N GLY A 229 -20.01 13.91 -3.60
CA GLY A 229 -19.79 12.67 -4.35
C GLY A 229 -20.28 11.40 -3.68
N ARG A 230 -20.67 11.44 -2.39
CA ARG A 230 -21.15 10.27 -1.66
C ARG A 230 -22.34 9.61 -2.33
N CYS A 231 -22.37 8.27 -2.30
CA CYS A 231 -23.57 7.54 -2.68
C CYS A 231 -24.69 7.88 -1.68
N PRO A 232 -25.91 8.20 -2.13
CA PRO A 232 -27.04 8.36 -1.23
C PRO A 232 -27.26 7.07 -0.43
N ASP A 233 -27.55 7.19 0.87
CA ASP A 233 -27.69 6.03 1.77
C ASP A 233 -28.74 5.02 1.27
N VAL A 234 -29.81 5.52 0.64
CA VAL A 234 -30.85 4.67 0.02
C VAL A 234 -30.30 3.84 -1.14
N GLU A 235 -29.29 4.33 -1.85
CA GLU A 235 -28.67 3.62 -2.98
C GLU A 235 -27.66 2.59 -2.51
N VAL A 236 -26.93 2.87 -1.43
CA VAL A 236 -26.10 1.88 -0.72
C VAL A 236 -26.98 0.71 -0.24
N SER A 237 -28.10 1.00 0.42
CA SER A 237 -29.06 -0.02 0.88
C SER A 237 -29.69 -0.82 -0.28
N ARG A 238 -29.96 -0.18 -1.43
CA ARG A 238 -30.43 -0.87 -2.63
C ARG A 238 -29.35 -1.77 -3.24
N ASN A 239 -28.08 -1.37 -3.18
CA ASN A 239 -26.97 -2.23 -3.61
C ASN A 239 -26.79 -3.43 -2.66
N ASP A 240 -27.05 -3.28 -1.36
CA ASP A 240 -27.03 -4.40 -0.41
C ASP A 240 -28.10 -5.46 -0.75
N GLN A 241 -29.27 -5.04 -1.25
CA GLN A 241 -30.33 -5.95 -1.72
C GLN A 241 -29.94 -6.78 -2.95
N LEU A 242 -28.87 -6.38 -3.66
CA LEU A 242 -28.30 -7.09 -4.79
C LEU A 242 -27.18 -8.07 -4.38
N ALA A 243 -27.07 -8.43 -3.10
CA ALA A 243 -26.13 -9.44 -2.58
C ALA A 243 -26.04 -10.73 -3.45
N TRP A 244 -27.18 -11.17 -3.98
CA TRP A 244 -27.27 -12.35 -4.86
C TRP A 244 -26.50 -12.18 -6.19
N LEU A 245 -26.38 -10.95 -6.70
CA LEU A 245 -25.66 -10.64 -7.92
C LEU A 245 -24.16 -10.63 -7.66
N TRP A 246 -23.74 -10.02 -6.55
CA TRP A 246 -22.35 -9.95 -6.14
C TRP A 246 -21.80 -11.35 -5.86
N ALA A 247 -22.51 -12.17 -5.08
CA ALA A 247 -22.09 -13.52 -4.73
C ALA A 247 -21.92 -14.46 -5.96
N GLU A 248 -22.68 -14.21 -7.04
CA GLU A 248 -22.60 -15.00 -8.26
C GLU A 248 -21.59 -14.43 -9.27
N SER A 249 -21.17 -13.18 -9.11
CA SER A 249 -20.19 -12.55 -10.01
C SER A 249 -18.78 -13.08 -9.77
N THR A 250 -17.90 -12.88 -10.74
CA THR A 250 -16.45 -13.17 -10.63
C THR A 250 -15.58 -11.94 -10.90
N ALA A 251 -16.17 -10.84 -11.40
CA ALA A 251 -15.63 -9.49 -11.38
C ALA A 251 -16.77 -8.46 -11.30
N LEU A 252 -16.45 -7.22 -10.92
CA LEU A 252 -17.38 -6.08 -10.96
C LEU A 252 -16.96 -5.05 -12.01
N PHE A 253 -17.95 -4.43 -12.67
CA PHE A 253 -17.73 -3.52 -13.78
C PHE A 253 -18.48 -2.18 -13.60
N PRO A 254 -18.15 -1.40 -12.55
CA PRO A 254 -18.78 -0.10 -12.33
C PRO A 254 -18.38 0.89 -13.44
N SER A 255 -19.28 1.80 -13.78
CA SER A 255 -18.99 2.88 -14.75
C SER A 255 -18.69 4.18 -14.02
N VAL A 256 -17.65 4.90 -14.42
CA VAL A 256 -17.27 6.23 -13.89
C VAL A 256 -17.21 7.28 -14.99
N TYR A 257 -18.02 7.13 -16.04
CA TYR A 257 -18.05 8.04 -17.18
C TYR A 257 -18.28 9.48 -16.72
N LEU A 258 -17.25 10.31 -16.91
CA LEU A 258 -17.22 11.67 -16.37
C LEU A 258 -17.97 12.62 -17.29
N HIS A 259 -18.91 13.39 -16.75
CA HIS A 259 -19.61 14.43 -17.50
C HIS A 259 -18.75 15.71 -17.59
N GLU A 260 -18.85 16.47 -18.67
CA GLU A 260 -18.05 17.69 -18.89
C GLU A 260 -18.28 18.77 -17.83
N THR A 261 -19.45 18.81 -17.19
CA THR A 261 -19.73 19.68 -16.02
C THR A 261 -18.78 19.44 -14.85
N LEU A 262 -18.22 18.23 -14.75
CA LEU A 262 -17.28 17.85 -13.70
C LEU A 262 -15.82 17.99 -14.13
N ALA A 263 -15.57 18.46 -15.35
CA ALA A 263 -14.23 18.60 -15.92
C ALA A 263 -13.31 19.40 -15.01
N SER A 264 -12.10 18.87 -14.81
CA SER A 264 -11.01 19.50 -14.08
C SER A 264 -11.44 20.01 -12.71
N SER A 265 -12.25 19.23 -11.99
CA SER A 265 -12.82 19.64 -10.70
C SER A 265 -12.65 18.57 -9.61
N THR A 266 -12.58 19.04 -8.35
CA THR A 266 -12.63 18.17 -7.17
C THR A 266 -13.92 17.37 -7.10
N HIS A 267 -15.05 17.95 -7.55
CA HIS A 267 -16.32 17.23 -7.66
C HIS A 267 -16.25 16.08 -8.68
N GLY A 268 -15.51 16.24 -9.78
CA GLY A 268 -15.24 15.17 -10.74
C GLY A 268 -14.47 14.01 -10.11
N ARG A 269 -13.41 14.31 -9.35
CA ARG A 269 -12.70 13.30 -8.57
C ARG A 269 -13.60 12.61 -7.53
N ASN A 270 -14.39 13.39 -6.77
CA ASN A 270 -15.31 12.83 -5.78
C ASN A 270 -16.38 11.92 -6.42
N PHE A 271 -16.92 12.33 -7.58
CA PHE A 271 -17.86 11.53 -8.35
C PHE A 271 -17.29 10.15 -8.68
N VAL A 272 -16.04 10.08 -9.17
CA VAL A 272 -15.35 8.81 -9.46
C VAL A 272 -15.05 8.05 -8.18
N SER A 273 -14.45 8.70 -7.18
CA SER A 273 -13.93 8.06 -5.97
C SER A 273 -15.02 7.25 -5.25
N PHE A 274 -16.18 7.85 -5.01
CA PHE A 274 -17.27 7.15 -4.32
C PHE A 274 -17.92 6.04 -5.13
N ARG A 275 -17.89 6.10 -6.47
CA ARG A 275 -18.36 5.01 -7.33
C ARG A 275 -17.45 3.80 -7.26
N VAL A 276 -16.13 4.02 -7.26
CA VAL A 276 -15.14 2.96 -7.10
C VAL A 276 -15.17 2.40 -5.68
N GLN A 277 -15.28 3.25 -4.65
CA GLN A 277 -15.43 2.80 -3.26
C GLN A 277 -16.68 1.93 -3.05
N GLU A 278 -17.81 2.26 -3.67
CA GLU A 278 -19.02 1.43 -3.57
C GLU A 278 -18.84 0.06 -4.23
N ALA A 279 -18.16 0.01 -5.39
CA ALA A 279 -17.80 -1.25 -6.02
C ALA A 279 -16.88 -2.10 -5.15
N LEU A 280 -15.86 -1.49 -4.55
CA LEU A 280 -14.97 -2.18 -3.61
C LEU A 280 -15.74 -2.65 -2.37
N ARG A 281 -16.64 -1.84 -1.81
CA ARG A 281 -17.45 -2.20 -0.64
C ARG A 281 -18.24 -3.49 -0.89
N VAL A 282 -19.00 -3.57 -2.00
CA VAL A 282 -19.78 -4.78 -2.31
C VAL A 282 -18.88 -5.95 -2.71
N ALA A 283 -17.71 -5.71 -3.34
CA ALA A 283 -16.75 -6.75 -3.69
C ALA A 283 -16.22 -7.55 -2.47
N HIS A 284 -16.05 -6.88 -1.32
CA HIS A 284 -15.51 -7.49 -0.11
C HIS A 284 -16.54 -8.30 0.70
N THR A 285 -17.82 -8.12 0.41
CA THR A 285 -18.89 -8.54 1.33
C THR A 285 -19.29 -10.01 1.14
N HIS A 286 -19.17 -10.59 -0.06
CA HIS A 286 -19.91 -11.81 -0.41
C HIS A 286 -19.09 -13.10 -0.59
N HIS A 287 -17.77 -13.02 -0.81
CA HIS A 287 -16.91 -14.21 -0.89
C HIS A 287 -16.08 -14.36 0.38
N ALA A 288 -16.00 -15.56 0.97
CA ALA A 288 -15.42 -15.75 2.30
C ALA A 288 -13.90 -15.43 2.36
N ASN A 289 -13.16 -15.78 1.30
CA ASN A 289 -11.69 -15.80 1.33
C ASN A 289 -11.04 -14.83 0.35
N TYR A 290 -11.82 -14.10 -0.45
CA TYR A 290 -11.28 -13.15 -1.43
C TYR A 290 -12.25 -12.00 -1.70
N ALA A 291 -11.76 -10.89 -2.24
CA ALA A 291 -12.59 -9.81 -2.78
C ALA A 291 -12.68 -9.94 -4.31
N LEU A 292 -13.85 -9.61 -4.89
CA LEU A 292 -14.00 -9.58 -6.34
C LEU A 292 -13.09 -8.53 -6.98
N PRO A 293 -12.37 -8.85 -8.07
CA PRO A 293 -11.62 -7.85 -8.80
C PRO A 293 -12.59 -6.85 -9.45
N VAL A 294 -12.28 -5.55 -9.30
CA VAL A 294 -13.09 -4.45 -9.84
C VAL A 294 -12.39 -3.87 -11.07
N TYR A 295 -13.05 -3.93 -12.22
CA TYR A 295 -12.58 -3.35 -13.48
C TYR A 295 -13.46 -2.17 -13.87
N VAL A 296 -12.95 -0.96 -13.68
CA VAL A 296 -13.73 0.27 -13.78
C VAL A 296 -13.87 0.71 -15.24
N PHE A 297 -15.09 0.86 -15.73
CA PHE A 297 -15.36 1.41 -17.04
C PHE A 297 -15.20 2.93 -17.03
N THR A 298 -14.30 3.44 -17.89
CA THR A 298 -14.14 4.87 -18.18
C THR A 298 -14.14 5.11 -19.69
N ARG A 299 -14.11 6.37 -20.11
CA ARG A 299 -14.01 6.77 -21.53
C ARG A 299 -12.76 7.63 -21.73
N PRO A 300 -12.17 7.62 -22.93
CA PRO A 300 -11.13 8.59 -23.28
C PRO A 300 -11.67 10.03 -23.42
N THR A 301 -12.99 10.20 -23.45
CA THR A 301 -13.69 11.50 -23.61
C THR A 301 -14.75 11.68 -22.53
N TYR A 302 -15.20 12.91 -22.32
CA TYR A 302 -16.36 13.18 -21.47
C TYR A 302 -17.60 12.49 -22.03
N SER A 303 -18.48 12.07 -21.12
CA SER A 303 -19.74 11.40 -21.43
C SER A 303 -20.56 12.22 -22.43
N ARG A 304 -21.04 11.57 -23.50
CA ARG A 304 -21.85 12.15 -24.60
C ARG A 304 -21.14 13.24 -25.42
N ARG A 305 -19.83 13.39 -25.29
CA ARG A 305 -18.99 14.29 -26.09
C ARG A 305 -17.80 13.53 -26.68
N LEU A 306 -17.26 14.03 -27.77
CA LEU A 306 -15.98 13.58 -28.31
C LEU A 306 -14.80 14.40 -27.77
N THR A 307 -15.04 15.31 -26.82
CA THR A 307 -14.02 16.08 -26.10
C THR A 307 -13.29 15.18 -25.10
N GLY A 308 -11.98 15.12 -25.19
CA GLY A 308 -11.07 14.26 -24.47
C GLY A 308 -11.00 14.66 -23.02
N LEU A 309 -10.82 13.69 -22.15
CA LEU A 309 -10.56 14.00 -20.74
C LEU A 309 -9.27 14.81 -20.63
N SER A 310 -9.29 15.85 -19.78
CA SER A 310 -8.07 16.57 -19.44
C SER A 310 -7.10 15.66 -18.71
N GLU A 311 -5.84 16.07 -18.58
CA GLU A 311 -4.88 15.34 -17.74
C GLU A 311 -5.39 15.17 -16.30
N MET A 312 -5.99 16.21 -15.72
CA MET A 312 -6.54 16.14 -14.37
C MET A 312 -7.71 15.14 -14.29
N ASP A 313 -8.52 15.04 -15.34
CA ASP A 313 -9.65 14.12 -15.38
C ASP A 313 -9.23 12.68 -15.68
N LEU A 314 -8.15 12.47 -16.43
CA LEU A 314 -7.51 11.16 -16.56
C LEU A 314 -6.93 10.71 -15.22
N ILE A 315 -6.30 11.60 -14.45
CA ILE A 315 -5.86 11.32 -13.08
C ILE A 315 -7.07 11.03 -12.19
N SER A 316 -8.12 11.84 -12.28
CA SER A 316 -9.32 11.71 -11.43
C SER A 316 -10.20 10.51 -11.81
N THR A 317 -9.98 9.88 -12.96
CA THR A 317 -10.67 8.67 -13.40
C THR A 317 -9.78 7.43 -13.27
N ILE A 318 -8.73 7.32 -14.09
CA ILE A 318 -7.80 6.18 -14.13
C ILE A 318 -6.95 6.16 -12.85
N GLY A 319 -6.34 7.29 -12.50
CA GLY A 319 -5.47 7.41 -11.33
C GLY A 319 -6.21 7.17 -10.02
N GLU A 320 -7.41 7.73 -9.84
CA GLU A 320 -8.25 7.52 -8.66
C GLU A 320 -8.71 6.05 -8.56
N SER A 321 -9.06 5.41 -9.68
CA SER A 321 -9.40 3.98 -9.70
C SER A 321 -8.23 3.10 -9.26
N ALA A 322 -7.02 3.40 -9.73
CA ALA A 322 -5.81 2.71 -9.31
C ALA A 322 -5.50 2.95 -7.82
N ALA A 323 -5.61 4.20 -7.35
CA ALA A 323 -5.32 4.58 -5.98
C ALA A 323 -6.26 3.92 -4.95
N LEU A 324 -7.50 3.64 -5.33
CA LEU A 324 -8.48 2.97 -4.47
C LEU A 324 -8.34 1.43 -4.47
N GLY A 325 -7.50 0.86 -5.35
CA GLY A 325 -7.27 -0.59 -5.41
C GLY A 325 -8.20 -1.35 -6.35
N ALA A 326 -8.72 -0.70 -7.40
CA ALA A 326 -9.34 -1.44 -8.50
C ALA A 326 -8.32 -2.36 -9.20
N ALA A 327 -8.78 -3.47 -9.78
CA ALA A 327 -7.93 -4.40 -10.54
C ALA A 327 -7.55 -3.87 -11.92
N GLY A 328 -8.28 -2.87 -12.42
CA GLY A 328 -7.97 -2.19 -13.67
C GLY A 328 -9.05 -1.23 -14.12
N VAL A 329 -8.83 -0.62 -15.29
CA VAL A 329 -9.79 0.21 -16.01
C VAL A 329 -9.97 -0.30 -17.44
N ILE A 330 -11.19 -0.15 -17.94
CA ILE A 330 -11.55 -0.42 -19.34
C ILE A 330 -11.93 0.91 -19.98
N LEU A 331 -11.10 1.38 -20.91
CA LEU A 331 -11.37 2.54 -21.76
C LEU A 331 -12.29 2.10 -22.89
N TRP A 332 -13.56 2.45 -22.77
CA TRP A 332 -14.58 2.08 -23.75
C TRP A 332 -14.90 3.22 -24.72
N GLY A 333 -15.14 2.89 -25.98
CA GLY A 333 -15.63 3.83 -26.99
C GLY A 333 -16.62 3.22 -27.96
N ASP A 334 -17.66 3.96 -28.32
CA ASP A 334 -18.67 3.54 -29.30
C ASP A 334 -18.24 3.77 -30.77
N ALA A 335 -19.12 3.41 -31.72
CA ALA A 335 -18.87 3.63 -33.13
C ALA A 335 -18.70 5.12 -33.51
N GLY A 336 -19.24 6.05 -32.71
CA GLY A 336 -19.14 7.50 -32.92
C GLY A 336 -17.72 8.05 -32.89
N TYR A 337 -16.77 7.31 -32.31
CA TYR A 337 -15.34 7.64 -32.39
C TYR A 337 -14.76 7.47 -33.81
N THR A 338 -15.51 6.84 -34.73
CA THR A 338 -15.04 6.46 -36.07
C THR A 338 -15.93 7.02 -37.20
N THR A 339 -16.86 7.93 -36.91
CA THR A 339 -17.89 8.39 -37.87
C THR A 339 -17.59 9.67 -38.63
N SER A 340 -16.57 10.47 -38.28
CA SER A 340 -16.28 11.71 -39.03
C SER A 340 -14.81 12.15 -38.99
N THR A 341 -14.36 12.81 -40.05
CA THR A 341 -13.02 13.44 -40.16
C THR A 341 -12.92 14.77 -39.38
N VAL A 342 -14.02 15.35 -38.91
CA VAL A 342 -13.99 16.57 -38.06
C VAL A 342 -13.71 16.23 -36.59
N SER A 343 -13.82 14.96 -36.23
CA SER A 343 -13.52 14.39 -34.91
C SER A 343 -12.04 14.01 -34.72
N LEU A 344 -11.15 14.44 -35.63
CA LEU A 344 -9.80 13.91 -35.81
C LEU A 344 -8.74 14.35 -34.78
N ASP A 345 -9.02 15.34 -33.92
CA ASP A 345 -8.00 15.83 -33.00
C ASP A 345 -7.83 15.00 -31.71
N LEU A 346 -8.69 14.01 -31.42
CA LEU A 346 -8.68 13.35 -30.11
C LEU A 346 -8.49 11.83 -30.13
N PRO A 347 -9.26 10.97 -30.82
CA PRO A 347 -9.08 9.52 -30.64
C PRO A 347 -7.80 8.98 -31.32
N CYS A 348 -7.46 9.51 -32.50
CA CYS A 348 -6.25 9.11 -33.24
C CYS A 348 -4.99 9.85 -32.81
N ALA A 349 -5.10 11.09 -32.32
CA ALA A 349 -3.95 11.86 -31.81
C ALA A 349 -3.64 11.59 -30.34
N MET A 350 -4.61 11.11 -29.53
CA MET A 350 -4.34 10.70 -28.15
C MET A 350 -3.43 9.47 -28.06
N ALA A 351 -3.38 8.59 -29.06
CA ALA A 351 -2.36 7.53 -29.11
C ALA A 351 -0.94 8.11 -29.24
N ALA A 352 -0.78 9.26 -29.91
CA ALA A 352 0.49 9.97 -30.07
C ALA A 352 0.89 10.82 -28.84
N HIS A 353 -0.08 11.31 -28.06
CA HIS A 353 0.14 12.13 -26.86
C HIS A 353 0.03 11.37 -25.52
N LEU A 354 -0.49 10.14 -25.52
CA LEU A 354 -0.37 9.20 -24.39
C LEU A 354 1.01 8.52 -24.39
N LEU A 355 1.74 8.50 -25.51
CA LEU A 355 3.09 7.91 -25.59
C LEU A 355 4.09 8.45 -24.55
N PRO A 356 4.14 9.75 -24.19
CA PRO A 356 5.02 10.24 -23.13
C PRO A 356 4.48 9.98 -21.72
N ILE A 357 3.16 10.08 -21.53
CA ILE A 357 2.50 9.98 -20.21
C ILE A 357 2.42 8.52 -19.76
N CYS A 358 2.07 7.64 -20.68
CA CYS A 358 1.88 6.22 -20.46
C CYS A 358 3.24 5.48 -20.46
N ALA A 359 4.28 6.01 -21.13
CA ALA A 359 5.67 5.63 -20.90
C ALA A 359 6.22 6.13 -19.54
N LEU A 360 5.81 7.31 -19.07
CA LEU A 360 6.10 7.76 -17.68
C LEU A 360 5.43 6.82 -16.66
N PHE A 361 4.17 6.42 -16.90
CA PHE A 361 3.45 5.48 -16.05
C PHE A 361 4.04 4.06 -16.10
N LEU A 362 4.57 3.59 -17.24
CA LEU A 362 5.26 2.29 -17.34
C LEU A 362 6.62 2.29 -16.62
N ILE A 363 7.34 3.41 -16.64
CA ILE A 363 8.57 3.58 -15.86
C ILE A 363 8.23 3.64 -14.36
N LEU A 364 7.15 4.32 -13.97
CA LEU A 364 6.66 4.39 -12.58
C LEU A 364 6.04 3.07 -12.07
N LEU A 365 5.40 2.26 -12.92
CA LEU A 365 4.84 0.94 -12.55
C LEU A 365 5.91 -0.15 -12.48
N SER A 366 7.05 -0.01 -13.18
CA SER A 366 8.23 -0.85 -12.92
C SER A 366 8.79 -0.63 -11.51
N MET A 367 8.42 0.48 -10.87
CA MET A 367 8.90 0.85 -9.54
C MET A 367 7.87 0.60 -8.42
N ALA A 368 6.65 0.14 -8.73
CA ALA A 368 5.66 -0.26 -7.73
C ALA A 368 5.86 -1.71 -7.20
N GLN A 369 7.10 -2.22 -7.26
CA GLN A 369 7.51 -3.36 -6.44
C GLN A 369 8.15 -2.83 -5.15
N GLY A 370 7.33 -2.75 -4.09
CA GLY A 370 7.80 -2.86 -2.71
C GLY A 370 8.30 -4.29 -2.45
N SER A 371 9.37 -4.68 -3.12
CA SER A 371 10.02 -5.99 -3.02
C SER A 371 11.50 -5.75 -3.27
N ARG A 372 12.14 -5.02 -2.35
CA ARG A 372 13.53 -4.57 -2.53
C ARG A 372 14.53 -5.61 -2.06
N GLY A 373 15.58 -5.79 -2.86
CA GLY A 373 16.81 -6.46 -2.47
C GLY A 373 17.65 -5.59 -1.50
N PRO A 374 18.99 -5.61 -1.57
CA PRO A 374 19.82 -4.82 -0.67
C PRO A 374 19.59 -3.29 -0.87
N VAL A 375 19.69 -2.51 0.23
CA VAL A 375 19.42 -1.04 0.25
C VAL A 375 20.35 -0.29 -0.71
N VAL A 376 21.60 -0.75 -0.79
CA VAL A 376 22.56 -0.39 -1.83
C VAL A 376 22.86 -1.64 -2.66
N PRO A 377 22.92 -1.57 -4.01
CA PRO A 377 23.19 -2.73 -4.85
C PRO A 377 24.43 -3.50 -4.39
N ASN A 378 24.31 -4.83 -4.32
CA ASN A 378 25.37 -5.76 -3.88
C ASN A 378 25.85 -5.61 -2.42
N GLN A 379 25.14 -4.86 -1.58
CA GLN A 379 25.52 -4.61 -0.19
C GLN A 379 24.45 -5.17 0.79
N PRO A 380 24.61 -6.41 1.28
CA PRO A 380 23.63 -7.02 2.18
C PRO A 380 23.46 -6.29 3.50
N PHE A 381 24.53 -5.66 3.99
CA PHE A 381 24.57 -4.86 5.21
C PHE A 381 25.18 -3.49 4.89
N THR A 382 24.33 -2.47 4.74
CA THR A 382 24.72 -1.11 4.37
C THR A 382 25.14 -0.29 5.59
N THR A 383 26.20 0.52 5.47
CA THR A 383 26.66 1.38 6.56
C THR A 383 26.48 2.85 6.19
N ILE A 384 25.78 3.58 7.05
CA ILE A 384 25.46 4.99 6.82
C ILE A 384 26.17 5.84 7.86
N TRP A 385 27.08 6.70 7.41
CA TRP A 385 27.75 7.68 8.25
C TRP A 385 26.89 8.93 8.39
N ASN A 386 26.28 9.10 9.56
CA ASN A 386 25.44 10.24 9.89
C ASN A 386 26.10 11.16 10.93
N ALA A 387 27.20 11.81 10.53
CA ALA A 387 27.96 12.75 11.33
C ALA A 387 28.37 14.00 10.53
N ASP A 388 28.52 15.14 11.21
CA ASP A 388 28.94 16.39 10.56
C ASP A 388 30.47 16.53 10.49
N THR A 389 31.14 15.54 9.89
CA THR A 389 32.60 15.56 9.70
C THR A 389 33.05 16.57 8.65
N GLU A 390 32.14 17.07 7.80
CA GLU A 390 32.41 18.18 6.90
C GLU A 390 32.78 19.46 7.68
N TYR A 391 32.12 19.70 8.82
CA TYR A 391 32.47 20.79 9.73
C TYR A 391 33.90 20.63 10.27
N CYS A 392 34.32 19.41 10.64
CA CYS A 392 35.69 19.14 11.07
C CYS A 392 36.73 19.54 10.02
N LEU A 393 36.47 19.23 8.75
CA LEU A 393 37.34 19.61 7.64
C LEU A 393 37.35 21.12 7.43
N LYS A 394 36.16 21.72 7.23
CA LYS A 394 36.02 23.15 6.90
C LYS A 394 36.49 24.08 8.03
N ARG A 395 36.20 23.73 9.28
CA ARG A 395 36.49 24.58 10.45
C ARG A 395 37.87 24.33 11.03
N HIS A 396 38.28 23.08 11.14
CA HIS A 396 39.47 22.69 11.90
C HIS A 396 40.60 22.12 11.05
N GLY A 397 40.38 21.94 9.74
CA GLY A 397 41.35 21.32 8.83
C GLY A 397 41.57 19.83 9.12
N VAL A 398 40.60 19.16 9.75
CA VAL A 398 40.70 17.74 10.13
C VAL A 398 39.86 16.91 9.17
N ASP A 399 40.53 16.16 8.30
CA ASP A 399 39.90 15.29 7.31
C ASP A 399 39.66 13.87 7.86
N VAL A 400 38.41 13.55 8.17
CA VAL A 400 37.99 12.23 8.64
C VAL A 400 37.67 11.37 7.43
N ASP A 401 38.38 10.25 7.26
CA ASP A 401 38.16 9.35 6.11
C ASP A 401 36.84 8.60 6.24
N VAL A 402 35.84 9.01 5.48
CA VAL A 402 34.51 8.39 5.44
C VAL A 402 34.29 7.53 4.20
N SER A 403 35.35 7.24 3.43
CA SER A 403 35.27 6.49 2.17
C SER A 403 34.86 5.03 2.34
N VAL A 404 34.99 4.48 3.55
CA VAL A 404 34.62 3.11 3.90
C VAL A 404 33.11 2.90 4.07
N PHE A 405 32.34 3.99 4.24
CA PHE A 405 30.90 3.92 4.42
C PHE A 405 30.18 3.94 3.06
N ASP A 406 29.07 3.21 2.97
CA ASP A 406 28.28 3.13 1.73
C ASP A 406 27.53 4.44 1.43
N VAL A 407 27.11 5.14 2.50
CA VAL A 407 26.39 6.41 2.42
C VAL A 407 26.96 7.38 3.45
N VAL A 408 27.23 8.61 3.01
CA VAL A 408 27.61 9.73 3.89
C VAL A 408 26.48 10.75 3.89
N ALA A 409 25.89 11.01 5.06
CA ALA A 409 24.76 11.93 5.25
C ALA A 409 25.06 12.89 6.40
N ASN A 410 25.17 14.19 6.16
CA ASN A 410 25.48 15.12 7.26
C ASN A 410 24.21 15.44 8.10
N PRO A 411 24.28 15.42 9.45
CA PRO A 411 23.15 15.74 10.33
C PRO A 411 22.67 17.20 10.24
N GLY A 412 23.52 18.12 9.76
CA GLY A 412 23.23 19.55 9.61
C GLY A 412 22.51 19.93 8.32
N GLN A 413 22.19 18.96 7.45
CA GLN A 413 21.55 19.14 6.15
C GLN A 413 22.24 20.16 5.22
N THR A 414 23.57 20.33 5.28
CA THR A 414 24.31 21.15 4.30
C THR A 414 24.19 20.59 2.88
N PHE A 415 23.88 19.31 2.76
CA PHE A 415 23.50 18.63 1.53
C PHE A 415 22.34 17.65 1.79
N ARG A 416 21.21 17.85 1.09
CA ARG A 416 20.09 16.89 1.06
C ARG A 416 20.41 15.86 -0.03
N GLY A 417 21.05 14.76 0.36
CA GLY A 417 21.53 13.74 -0.55
C GLY A 417 20.44 12.75 -1.00
N PRO A 418 20.63 12.05 -2.12
CA PRO A 418 19.64 11.10 -2.66
C PRO A 418 19.42 9.86 -1.79
N ASN A 419 20.27 9.64 -0.78
CA ASN A 419 20.35 8.37 -0.06
C ASN A 419 19.79 8.41 1.37
N MET A 420 19.64 9.59 1.99
CA MET A 420 19.10 9.73 3.34
C MET A 420 18.62 11.15 3.63
N THR A 421 17.43 11.26 4.22
CA THR A 421 16.82 12.48 4.75
C THR A 421 16.30 12.20 6.15
N ILE A 422 16.72 13.00 7.14
CA ILE A 422 16.15 13.00 8.49
C ILE A 422 15.28 14.24 8.64
N PHE A 423 14.07 14.06 9.13
CA PHE A 423 13.20 15.12 9.58
C PHE A 423 13.21 15.21 11.10
N TYR A 424 13.92 16.20 11.65
CA TYR A 424 13.81 16.51 13.08
C TYR A 424 12.41 17.07 13.40
N SER A 425 12.06 17.08 14.68
CA SER A 425 10.71 17.46 15.16
C SER A 425 10.18 18.80 14.64
N SER A 426 11.06 19.77 14.34
CA SER A 426 10.71 21.10 13.83
C SER A 426 10.67 21.22 12.30
N GLN A 427 11.02 20.15 11.58
CA GLN A 427 11.25 20.17 10.14
C GLN A 427 10.15 19.46 9.33
N LEU A 428 9.18 18.81 9.97
CA LEU A 428 8.12 18.07 9.30
C LEU A 428 6.76 18.34 9.93
N GLY A 429 6.01 19.22 9.28
CA GLY A 429 4.69 19.63 9.71
C GLY A 429 4.73 20.46 11.00
N THR A 430 3.61 20.44 11.73
CA THR A 430 3.46 21.15 13.01
C THR A 430 3.37 20.18 14.19
N TYR A 431 4.42 19.39 14.41
CA TYR A 431 4.47 18.36 15.47
C TYR A 431 4.22 18.97 16.86
N PRO A 432 3.17 18.57 17.60
CA PRO A 432 2.81 19.18 18.87
C PRO A 432 3.66 18.62 20.02
N TYR A 433 4.19 19.50 20.86
CA TYR A 433 4.98 19.10 22.03
C TYR A 433 4.99 20.19 23.12
N TYR A 434 5.46 19.83 24.32
CA TYR A 434 5.70 20.81 25.39
C TYR A 434 7.18 21.17 25.49
N THR A 435 7.48 22.45 25.68
CA THR A 435 8.84 22.91 26.02
C THR A 435 9.27 22.36 27.38
N SER A 436 10.57 22.51 27.72
CA SER A 436 11.08 22.15 29.05
C SER A 436 10.43 22.93 30.19
N THR A 437 9.87 24.12 29.93
CA THR A 437 9.10 24.92 30.89
C THR A 437 7.60 24.55 30.91
N GLY A 438 7.17 23.60 30.09
CA GLY A 438 5.79 23.12 30.01
C GLY A 438 4.86 23.96 29.15
N GLU A 439 5.39 24.82 28.27
CA GLU A 439 4.60 25.62 27.34
C GLU A 439 4.21 24.81 26.10
N PRO A 440 2.96 24.88 25.62
CA PRO A 440 2.52 24.12 24.45
C PRO A 440 3.03 24.74 23.15
N VAL A 441 3.69 23.92 22.33
CA VAL A 441 4.00 24.22 20.93
C VAL A 441 3.01 23.47 20.05
N PHE A 442 2.38 24.17 19.11
CA PHE A 442 1.30 23.66 18.26
C PHE A 442 0.17 22.95 19.01
N GLY A 443 -0.17 23.41 20.21
CA GLY A 443 -1.23 22.82 21.06
C GLY A 443 -0.74 21.77 22.07
N GLY A 444 0.55 21.39 22.03
CA GLY A 444 1.23 20.54 23.02
C GLY A 444 0.89 19.05 22.97
N LEU A 445 -0.34 18.70 22.55
CA LEU A 445 -0.86 17.34 22.47
C LEU A 445 -1.44 17.06 21.08
N PRO A 446 -1.33 15.81 20.57
CA PRO A 446 -1.91 15.45 19.27
C PRO A 446 -3.44 15.64 19.21
N GLN A 447 -4.17 15.37 20.30
CA GLN A 447 -5.62 15.58 20.36
C GLN A 447 -6.05 17.05 20.54
N ASN A 448 -5.08 17.97 20.73
CA ASN A 448 -5.32 19.41 20.91
C ASN A 448 -4.68 20.26 19.79
N ALA A 449 -4.33 19.61 18.68
CA ALA A 449 -3.62 20.21 17.56
C ALA A 449 -4.34 19.88 16.23
N SER A 450 -4.21 20.74 15.23
CA SER A 450 -4.87 20.53 13.92
C SER A 450 -4.07 19.58 13.03
N LEU A 451 -4.54 18.34 12.90
CA LEU A 451 -3.94 17.35 11.99
C LEU A 451 -3.96 17.82 10.52
N VAL A 452 -5.02 18.52 10.10
CA VAL A 452 -5.12 19.05 8.72
C VAL A 452 -4.02 20.08 8.45
N ALA A 453 -3.78 21.00 9.38
CA ALA A 453 -2.72 21.99 9.25
C ALA A 453 -1.33 21.31 9.25
N HIS A 454 -1.16 20.30 10.11
CA HIS A 454 0.06 19.49 10.14
C HIS A 454 0.33 18.81 8.80
N LEU A 455 -0.65 18.14 8.19
CA LEU A 455 -0.49 17.42 6.93
C LEU A 455 -0.24 18.37 5.75
N ALA A 456 -0.92 19.53 5.72
CA ALA A 456 -0.67 20.55 4.70
C ALA A 456 0.80 21.04 4.76
N ARG A 457 1.30 21.33 5.97
CA ARG A 457 2.69 21.74 6.16
C ARG A 457 3.68 20.62 5.86
N THR A 458 3.39 19.40 6.31
CA THR A 458 4.17 18.18 6.04
C THR A 458 4.36 17.96 4.54
N SER A 459 3.30 18.13 3.74
CA SER A 459 3.39 18.01 2.28
C SER A 459 4.41 18.97 1.68
N GLN A 460 4.39 20.23 2.12
CA GLN A 460 5.35 21.24 1.66
C GLN A 460 6.78 20.88 2.10
N ASP A 461 6.96 20.56 3.38
CA ASP A 461 8.28 20.26 3.94
C ASP A 461 8.92 19.04 3.24
N ILE A 462 8.13 18.02 2.86
CA ILE A 462 8.60 16.86 2.08
C ILE A 462 9.02 17.25 0.68
N GLN A 463 8.22 18.08 0.00
CA GLN A 463 8.53 18.54 -1.35
C GLN A 463 9.82 19.37 -1.38
N ASP A 464 10.02 20.21 -0.38
CA ASP A 464 11.23 21.03 -0.23
C ASP A 464 12.44 20.17 0.14
N ALA A 465 12.27 19.16 1.00
CA ALA A 465 13.35 18.28 1.46
C ALA A 465 13.82 17.27 0.42
N MET A 466 12.89 16.74 -0.37
CA MET A 466 13.19 15.68 -1.33
C MET A 466 12.57 16.08 -2.67
N PRO A 467 13.13 17.00 -3.46
CA PRO A 467 12.46 17.55 -4.63
C PRO A 467 12.15 16.52 -5.73
N THR A 468 12.90 15.41 -5.78
CA THR A 468 12.66 14.34 -6.76
C THR A 468 11.66 13.31 -6.21
N SER A 469 10.71 12.89 -7.03
CA SER A 469 9.66 11.93 -6.65
C SER A 469 10.18 10.49 -6.54
N ASP A 470 11.33 10.20 -7.15
CA ASP A 470 11.99 8.89 -7.19
C ASP A 470 12.95 8.63 -6.03
N PHE A 471 12.98 9.51 -5.02
CA PHE A 471 13.81 9.34 -3.82
C PHE A 471 13.64 7.93 -3.23
N SER A 472 14.75 7.18 -3.19
CA SER A 472 14.76 5.77 -2.77
C SER A 472 15.57 5.49 -1.50
N GLY A 473 16.11 6.55 -0.88
CA GLY A 473 16.92 6.49 0.33
C GLY A 473 16.13 6.37 1.64
N LEU A 474 16.83 6.51 2.76
CA LEU A 474 16.26 6.51 4.11
C LEU A 474 15.45 7.78 4.34
N ALA A 475 14.18 7.65 4.75
CA ALA A 475 13.34 8.78 5.14
C ALA A 475 12.96 8.64 6.62
N VAL A 476 13.78 9.22 7.48
CA VAL A 476 13.70 9.04 8.94
C VAL A 476 12.94 10.21 9.56
N ILE A 477 11.86 9.92 10.28
CA ILE A 477 11.13 10.93 11.07
C ILE A 477 11.59 10.82 12.52
N ASP A 478 12.20 11.89 13.03
CA ASP A 478 12.78 11.93 14.36
C ASP A 478 11.86 12.69 15.33
N TRP A 479 10.83 11.98 15.80
CA TRP A 479 9.84 12.46 16.75
C TRP A 479 10.00 11.78 18.10
N GLU A 480 10.49 12.56 19.06
CA GLU A 480 10.88 12.03 20.36
C GLU A 480 10.10 12.59 21.53
N ALA A 481 9.20 13.56 21.33
CA ALA A 481 8.59 14.27 22.44
C ALA A 481 7.64 13.37 23.24
N TRP A 482 6.67 12.75 22.56
CA TRP A 482 5.71 11.79 23.13
C TRP A 482 5.77 10.43 22.42
N ARG A 483 5.24 9.38 23.07
CA ARG A 483 5.12 8.03 22.51
C ARG A 483 3.64 7.68 22.24
N PRO A 484 3.31 6.95 21.17
CA PRO A 484 1.91 6.70 20.80
C PRO A 484 1.17 5.76 21.77
N ARG A 485 1.91 4.99 22.59
CA ARG A 485 1.32 4.20 23.68
C ARG A 485 1.32 5.02 24.96
N TRP A 486 0.15 5.19 25.57
CA TRP A 486 -0.03 5.93 26.82
C TRP A 486 0.93 5.44 27.91
N ALA A 487 1.09 4.12 28.01
CA ALA A 487 1.95 3.45 28.98
C ALA A 487 3.42 3.90 28.90
N PHE A 488 3.92 4.28 27.72
CA PHE A 488 5.33 4.63 27.49
C PHE A 488 5.65 6.12 27.71
N ASN A 489 4.66 6.92 28.12
CA ASN A 489 4.86 8.33 28.46
C ASN A 489 5.12 8.50 29.96
N TRP A 490 6.18 7.86 30.46
CA TRP A 490 6.65 7.97 31.85
C TRP A 490 7.78 9.00 31.99
N ASP A 491 8.27 9.20 33.22
CA ASP A 491 9.33 10.14 33.57
C ASP A 491 9.05 11.56 33.03
N THR A 492 9.97 12.14 32.28
CA THR A 492 9.81 13.49 31.69
C THR A 492 8.68 13.55 30.66
N LYS A 493 8.21 12.42 30.13
CA LYS A 493 7.05 12.34 29.21
C LYS A 493 5.71 12.27 29.95
N ASP A 494 5.70 12.13 31.28
CA ASP A 494 4.45 12.11 32.04
C ASP A 494 3.64 13.41 31.91
N ILE A 495 4.29 14.52 31.54
CA ILE A 495 3.62 15.77 31.18
C ILE A 495 2.51 15.55 30.13
N TYR A 496 2.70 14.67 29.14
CA TYR A 496 1.69 14.41 28.12
C TYR A 496 0.45 13.73 28.72
N ARG A 497 0.64 12.83 29.71
CA ARG A 497 -0.47 12.22 30.44
C ARG A 497 -1.17 13.24 31.33
N GLN A 498 -0.41 14.04 32.08
CA GLN A 498 -0.94 15.08 32.96
C GLN A 498 -1.78 16.11 32.19
N ARG A 499 -1.26 16.59 31.06
CA ARG A 499 -1.94 17.60 30.24
C ARG A 499 -3.14 17.02 29.50
N SER A 500 -3.10 15.75 29.09
CA SER A 500 -4.26 15.05 28.51
C SER A 500 -5.40 14.92 29.53
N ARG A 501 -5.09 14.53 30.79
CA ARG A 501 -6.06 14.54 31.89
C ARG A 501 -6.64 15.94 32.13
N ALA A 502 -5.79 16.96 32.18
CA ALA A 502 -6.21 18.34 32.40
C ALA A 502 -7.14 18.85 31.29
N LEU A 503 -6.87 18.49 30.03
CA LEU A 503 -7.72 18.84 28.88
C LEU A 503 -9.12 18.23 29.02
N VAL A 504 -9.21 16.94 29.35
CA VAL A 504 -10.49 16.25 29.55
C VAL A 504 -11.23 16.79 30.77
N GLN A 505 -10.54 17.01 31.90
CA GLN A 505 -11.13 17.59 33.11
C GLN A 505 -11.69 19.00 32.85
N GLY A 506 -11.01 19.81 32.01
CA GLY A 506 -11.50 21.13 31.63
C GLY A 506 -12.79 21.09 30.81
N GLN A 507 -12.97 20.07 29.98
CA GLN A 507 -14.21 19.85 29.19
C GLN A 507 -15.33 19.22 30.02
N HIS A 508 -14.96 18.42 31.03
CA HIS A 508 -15.89 17.71 31.90
C HIS A 508 -15.54 17.92 33.39
N PRO A 509 -15.84 19.10 33.98
CA PRO A 509 -15.41 19.43 35.34
C PRO A 509 -15.91 18.46 36.42
N ASP A 510 -17.08 17.85 36.21
CA ASP A 510 -17.75 16.97 37.18
C ASP A 510 -17.36 15.48 37.03
N TRP A 511 -16.52 15.13 36.06
CA TRP A 511 -16.14 13.72 35.86
C TRP A 511 -15.17 13.22 36.94
N PRO A 512 -15.34 11.98 37.43
CA PRO A 512 -14.42 11.38 38.40
C PRO A 512 -13.11 10.97 37.73
N ALA A 513 -12.02 10.94 38.51
CA ALA A 513 -10.66 10.70 38.02
C ALA A 513 -10.49 9.44 37.12
N PRO A 514 -11.10 8.27 37.42
CA PRO A 514 -10.96 7.10 36.53
C PRO A 514 -11.58 7.30 35.14
N TRP A 515 -12.65 8.09 35.03
CA TRP A 515 -13.29 8.39 33.74
C TRP A 515 -12.44 9.37 32.93
N VAL A 516 -11.85 10.35 33.61
CA VAL A 516 -10.92 11.31 33.00
C VAL A 516 -9.65 10.60 32.51
N GLU A 517 -9.09 9.68 33.29
CA GLU A 517 -7.92 8.89 32.88
C GLU A 517 -8.23 8.04 31.63
N ALA A 518 -9.34 7.29 31.64
CA ALA A 518 -9.72 6.45 30.50
C ALA A 518 -9.95 7.29 29.22
N ALA A 519 -10.71 8.39 29.31
CA ALA A 519 -10.95 9.26 28.17
C ALA A 519 -9.67 9.97 27.69
N ALA A 520 -8.80 10.43 28.60
CA ALA A 520 -7.53 11.04 28.25
C ALA A 520 -6.60 10.05 27.52
N GLN A 521 -6.54 8.82 28.01
CA GLN A 521 -5.79 7.74 27.37
C GLN A 521 -6.30 7.45 25.96
N ASP A 522 -7.62 7.29 25.79
CA ASP A 522 -8.22 6.98 24.49
C ASP A 522 -8.03 8.12 23.49
N GLN A 523 -8.32 9.37 23.89
CA GLN A 523 -8.15 10.55 23.03
C GLN A 523 -6.69 10.73 22.62
N PHE A 524 -5.74 10.59 23.57
CA PHE A 524 -4.32 10.73 23.29
C PHE A 524 -3.82 9.66 22.32
N GLN A 525 -4.09 8.37 22.61
CA GLN A 525 -3.58 7.28 21.76
C GLN A 525 -4.20 7.32 20.36
N LYS A 526 -5.51 7.63 20.26
CA LYS A 526 -6.19 7.76 18.97
C LYS A 526 -5.58 8.89 18.14
N ALA A 527 -5.39 10.07 18.74
CA ALA A 527 -4.77 11.18 18.04
C ALA A 527 -3.30 10.90 17.71
N ALA A 528 -2.51 10.36 18.64
CA ALA A 528 -1.11 10.00 18.40
C ALA A 528 -0.97 9.00 17.23
N GLN A 529 -1.85 8.00 17.17
CA GLN A 529 -1.94 7.07 16.05
C GLN A 529 -2.26 7.80 14.74
N ASP A 530 -3.30 8.61 14.71
CA ASP A 530 -3.71 9.33 13.49
C ASP A 530 -2.57 10.23 13.00
N TRP A 531 -1.93 11.01 13.88
CA TRP A 531 -0.79 11.85 13.54
C TRP A 531 0.35 11.04 12.90
N MET A 532 0.88 10.03 13.59
CA MET A 532 2.01 9.25 13.07
C MET A 532 1.65 8.47 11.79
N ALA A 533 0.46 7.89 11.73
CA ALA A 533 0.00 7.10 10.58
C ALA A 533 -0.21 7.96 9.33
N TYR A 534 -0.87 9.11 9.45
CA TYR A 534 -1.13 9.98 8.30
C TYR A 534 0.14 10.69 7.82
N THR A 535 1.09 11.01 8.70
CA THR A 535 2.41 11.52 8.29
C THR A 535 3.18 10.48 7.47
N LEU A 536 3.24 9.22 7.91
CA LEU A 536 3.88 8.13 7.14
C LEU A 536 3.18 7.88 5.80
N LYS A 537 1.84 7.84 5.79
CA LYS A 537 1.05 7.67 4.56
C LYS A 537 1.31 8.79 3.57
N LEU A 538 1.35 10.04 4.03
CA LEU A 538 1.64 11.19 3.18
C LEU A 538 3.08 11.15 2.67
N GLY A 539 4.03 10.81 3.54
CA GLY A 539 5.43 10.55 3.18
C GLY A 539 5.56 9.56 2.04
N TRP A 540 4.96 8.39 2.19
CA TRP A 540 4.95 7.35 1.16
C TRP A 540 4.21 7.79 -0.10
N THR A 541 3.08 8.49 0.03
CA THR A 541 2.33 8.98 -1.14
C THR A 541 3.17 9.92 -2.00
N LEU A 542 3.94 10.81 -1.36
CA LEU A 542 4.79 11.76 -2.05
C LEU A 542 6.10 11.12 -2.52
N ARG A 543 6.71 10.23 -1.73
CA ARG A 543 7.96 9.54 -2.03
C ARG A 543 7.77 8.03 -1.80
N PRO A 544 7.16 7.31 -2.76
CA PRO A 544 6.76 5.90 -2.62
C PRO A 544 7.95 4.94 -2.55
N HIS A 545 9.12 5.45 -2.89
CA HIS A 545 10.38 4.74 -2.86
C HIS A 545 11.20 5.03 -1.60
N GLY A 546 10.81 6.00 -0.77
CA GLY A 546 11.51 6.31 0.47
C GLY A 546 11.34 5.20 1.50
N LEU A 547 12.41 4.88 2.22
CA LEU A 547 12.36 3.96 3.35
C LEU A 547 11.86 4.73 4.59
N TRP A 548 10.56 4.99 4.62
CA TRP A 548 9.89 5.74 5.68
C TRP A 548 9.81 4.98 6.99
N GLY A 549 10.17 5.64 8.09
CA GLY A 549 10.03 5.09 9.44
C GLY A 549 10.38 6.10 10.52
N PHE A 550 9.93 5.84 11.73
CA PHE A 550 10.26 6.67 12.89
C PHE A 550 11.55 6.20 13.56
N TYR A 551 12.43 7.14 13.87
CA TYR A 551 13.59 6.87 14.72
C TYR A 551 13.17 6.36 16.10
N GLY A 552 13.91 5.37 16.61
CA GLY A 552 13.71 4.80 17.94
C GLY A 552 12.62 3.73 18.02
N PHE A 553 12.02 3.32 16.90
CA PHE A 553 10.93 2.34 16.88
C PHE A 553 11.31 1.02 16.17
N PRO A 554 10.95 -0.15 16.75
CA PRO A 554 10.42 -0.32 18.11
C PRO A 554 11.49 -0.06 19.19
N ASP A 555 11.05 0.22 20.41
CA ASP A 555 11.90 0.15 21.61
C ASP A 555 11.57 -1.14 22.39
N CYS A 556 12.61 -1.74 22.96
CA CYS A 556 12.56 -2.95 23.78
C CYS A 556 12.51 -2.65 25.29
N TYR A 557 12.85 -1.42 25.69
CA TYR A 557 12.93 -0.94 27.07
C TYR A 557 13.71 -1.85 28.03
N ASN A 558 14.71 -2.56 27.51
CA ASN A 558 15.57 -3.51 28.22
C ASN A 558 16.74 -2.84 28.97
N TYR A 559 16.43 -1.79 29.74
CA TYR A 559 17.39 -0.91 30.42
C TYR A 559 17.69 -1.32 31.88
N ASP A 560 17.18 -2.46 32.33
CA ASP A 560 17.29 -2.98 33.70
C ASP A 560 18.67 -3.61 33.99
N PHE A 561 19.74 -2.93 33.59
CA PHE A 561 21.12 -3.43 33.61
C PHE A 561 21.61 -3.83 35.01
N LEU A 562 21.05 -3.23 36.07
CA LEU A 562 21.41 -3.54 37.46
C LEU A 562 20.76 -4.83 37.98
N SER A 563 19.83 -5.42 37.24
CA SER A 563 19.23 -6.70 37.57
C SER A 563 20.32 -7.80 37.59
N PRO A 564 20.40 -8.61 38.67
CA PRO A 564 21.37 -9.72 38.74
C PRO A 564 21.12 -10.79 37.67
N ASN A 565 19.88 -10.93 37.19
CA ASN A 565 19.47 -11.85 36.13
C ASN A 565 19.15 -11.11 34.82
N TYR A 566 19.94 -10.08 34.49
CA TYR A 566 19.75 -9.35 33.24
C TYR A 566 19.89 -10.27 32.02
N THR A 567 18.79 -10.45 31.28
CA THR A 567 18.76 -11.28 30.05
C THR A 567 18.82 -10.44 28.77
N GLY A 568 18.66 -9.11 28.89
CA GLY A 568 18.47 -8.20 27.77
C GLY A 568 17.11 -8.34 27.08
N GLN A 569 16.25 -9.28 27.46
CA GLN A 569 14.95 -9.50 26.82
C GLN A 569 14.01 -8.31 27.04
N CYS A 570 13.25 -7.97 26.01
CA CYS A 570 12.09 -7.09 26.17
C CYS A 570 11.06 -7.80 27.04
N SER A 571 10.55 -7.13 28.07
CA SER A 571 9.56 -7.76 28.94
C SER A 571 8.28 -8.13 28.17
N PRO A 572 7.49 -9.13 28.63
CA PRO A 572 6.24 -9.51 27.98
C PRO A 572 5.27 -8.34 27.82
N ASP A 573 5.20 -7.44 28.81
CA ASP A 573 4.34 -6.25 28.76
C ASP A 573 4.78 -5.27 27.67
N ILE A 574 6.09 -5.04 27.53
CA ILE A 574 6.63 -4.19 26.46
C ILE A 574 6.29 -4.78 25.10
N ARG A 575 6.50 -6.09 24.91
CA ARG A 575 6.18 -6.77 23.66
C ARG A 575 4.69 -6.68 23.34
N ALA A 576 3.82 -6.85 24.34
CA ALA A 576 2.38 -6.69 24.17
C ALA A 576 1.99 -5.26 23.77
N GLN A 577 2.64 -4.23 24.32
CA GLN A 577 2.43 -2.84 23.89
C GLN A 577 2.93 -2.59 22.45
N ASN A 578 4.06 -3.20 22.05
CA ASN A 578 4.56 -3.14 20.68
C ASN A 578 3.62 -3.87 19.70
N ASP A 579 2.96 -4.96 20.11
CA ASP A 579 1.96 -5.65 19.29
C ASP A 579 0.75 -4.76 18.99
N GLN A 580 0.37 -3.89 19.95
CA GLN A 580 -0.69 -2.89 19.76
C GLN A 580 -0.31 -1.74 18.80
N LEU A 581 0.97 -1.68 18.39
CA LEU A 581 1.46 -0.75 17.36
C LEU A 581 1.54 -1.41 15.96
N GLY A 582 0.83 -2.51 15.73
CA GLY A 582 0.70 -3.16 14.41
C GLY A 582 0.42 -2.18 13.26
N TRP A 583 -0.39 -1.14 13.53
CA TRP A 583 -0.68 -0.07 12.57
C TRP A 583 0.55 0.77 12.17
N LEU A 584 1.53 0.93 13.06
CA LEU A 584 2.76 1.69 12.80
C LEU A 584 3.71 0.86 11.94
N TRP A 585 3.85 -0.42 12.28
CA TRP A 585 4.68 -1.37 11.55
C TRP A 585 4.17 -1.57 10.12
N GLY A 586 2.87 -1.79 9.94
CA GLY A 586 2.26 -1.98 8.62
C GLY A 586 2.25 -0.75 7.72
N LEU A 587 2.56 0.44 8.25
CA LEU A 587 2.73 1.68 7.46
C LEU A 587 4.19 2.09 7.29
N SER A 588 5.11 1.44 8.00
CA SER A 588 6.54 1.70 7.89
C SER A 588 7.12 0.95 6.69
N HIS A 589 8.13 1.53 6.06
CA HIS A 589 8.91 0.94 4.97
C HIS A 589 10.36 0.64 5.39
N ALA A 590 10.73 1.03 6.62
CA ALA A 590 11.89 0.54 7.36
C ALA A 590 11.69 0.76 8.86
N LEU A 591 12.37 -0.03 9.69
CA LEU A 591 12.43 0.14 11.15
C LEU A 591 13.79 0.67 11.57
N TYR A 592 13.78 1.66 12.46
CA TYR A 592 14.97 2.38 12.92
C TYR A 592 15.13 2.28 14.46
N PRO A 593 15.29 1.08 15.03
CA PRO A 593 15.47 0.94 16.47
C PRO A 593 16.78 1.60 16.92
N SER A 594 16.77 2.35 18.00
CA SER A 594 18.01 2.87 18.59
C SER A 594 18.68 1.78 19.41
N ILE A 595 19.97 1.54 19.18
CA ILE A 595 20.83 0.61 19.93
C ILE A 595 22.00 1.35 20.58
N TYR A 596 21.84 2.65 20.86
CA TYR A 596 22.81 3.43 21.61
C TYR A 596 23.09 2.74 22.94
N MET A 597 24.38 2.61 23.28
CA MET A 597 24.80 1.87 24.47
C MET A 597 25.01 2.84 25.62
N PRO A 598 24.20 2.77 26.69
CA PRO A 598 24.38 3.65 27.85
C PRO A 598 25.76 3.46 28.49
N ALA A 599 26.30 4.54 29.03
CA ALA A 599 27.58 4.58 29.75
C ALA A 599 27.75 3.49 30.84
N VAL A 600 26.64 3.02 31.41
CA VAL A 600 26.62 1.98 32.46
C VAL A 600 26.92 0.57 31.94
N LEU A 601 26.90 0.36 30.61
CA LEU A 601 27.24 -0.93 30.00
C LEU A 601 28.75 -1.14 29.85
N GLU A 602 29.55 -0.08 29.93
CA GLU A 602 31.00 -0.15 29.71
C GLU A 602 31.66 -1.15 30.65
N GLY A 603 32.32 -2.16 30.07
CA GLY A 603 33.05 -3.19 30.82
C GLY A 603 32.16 -4.21 31.56
N THR A 604 30.85 -4.23 31.29
CA THR A 604 29.91 -5.13 32.00
C THR A 604 29.67 -6.47 31.30
N GLY A 605 29.99 -6.58 30.01
CA GLY A 605 29.68 -7.74 29.17
C GLY A 605 28.19 -7.89 28.81
N LYS A 606 27.35 -6.90 29.11
CA LYS A 606 25.88 -6.95 28.89
C LYS A 606 25.42 -6.34 27.55
N ALA A 607 26.31 -5.64 26.85
CA ALA A 607 26.01 -4.92 25.62
C ALA A 607 25.46 -5.84 24.51
N LEU A 608 26.05 -7.02 24.33
CA LEU A 608 25.58 -7.99 23.33
C LEU A 608 24.12 -8.38 23.55
N MET A 609 23.76 -8.70 24.80
CA MET A 609 22.39 -9.09 25.16
C MET A 609 21.43 -7.91 25.00
N TYR A 610 21.87 -6.70 25.34
CA TYR A 610 21.12 -5.46 25.14
C TYR A 610 20.79 -5.21 23.66
N VAL A 611 21.80 -5.23 22.78
CA VAL A 611 21.60 -4.99 21.35
C VAL A 611 20.81 -6.13 20.70
N ARG A 612 21.17 -7.38 21.02
CA ARG A 612 20.57 -8.58 20.43
C ARG A 612 19.05 -8.55 20.48
N HIS A 613 18.48 -8.22 21.63
CA HIS A 613 17.03 -8.22 21.81
C HIS A 613 16.35 -6.99 21.22
N ARG A 614 17.03 -5.85 21.09
CA ARG A 614 16.49 -4.66 20.42
C ARG A 614 16.35 -4.86 18.91
N VAL A 615 17.41 -5.40 18.29
CA VAL A 615 17.38 -5.78 16.87
C VAL A 615 16.39 -6.93 16.64
N GLY A 616 16.37 -7.91 17.54
CA GLY A 616 15.44 -9.04 17.50
C GLY A 616 13.97 -8.60 17.61
N GLU A 617 13.66 -7.62 18.45
CA GLU A 617 12.31 -7.06 18.58
C GLU A 617 11.85 -6.35 17.30
N ALA A 618 12.75 -5.61 16.63
CA ALA A 618 12.45 -5.02 15.32
C ALA A 618 12.06 -6.08 14.28
N PHE A 619 12.80 -7.18 14.20
CA PHE A 619 12.42 -8.29 13.33
C PHE A 619 11.12 -8.97 13.77
N ARG A 620 10.89 -9.10 15.08
CA ARG A 620 9.67 -9.72 15.62
C ARG A 620 8.42 -8.93 15.23
N VAL A 621 8.44 -7.60 15.39
CA VAL A 621 7.28 -6.76 15.04
C VAL A 621 7.08 -6.67 13.52
N ALA A 622 8.17 -6.67 12.73
CA ALA A 622 8.08 -6.75 11.27
C ALA A 622 7.35 -8.04 10.82
N VAL A 623 7.77 -9.19 11.34
CA VAL A 623 7.10 -10.48 11.07
C VAL A 623 5.65 -10.47 11.58
N GLY A 624 5.41 -9.95 12.80
CA GLY A 624 4.08 -9.86 13.38
C GLY A 624 3.10 -8.97 12.61
N ALA A 625 3.63 -7.99 11.87
CA ALA A 625 2.87 -7.11 10.99
C ALA A 625 2.65 -7.69 9.58
N GLY A 626 3.18 -8.88 9.29
CA GLY A 626 3.03 -9.55 7.99
C GLY A 626 4.08 -9.18 6.95
N ASP A 627 5.10 -8.39 7.30
CA ASP A 627 6.23 -8.06 6.41
C ASP A 627 7.57 -8.58 6.97
N PRO A 628 7.91 -9.86 6.75
CA PRO A 628 9.18 -10.43 7.20
C PRO A 628 10.41 -9.84 6.47
N ASN A 629 10.21 -9.05 5.41
CA ASN A 629 11.28 -8.46 4.60
C ASN A 629 11.51 -6.98 4.91
N LEU A 630 10.73 -6.40 5.83
CA LEU A 630 10.86 -5.00 6.24
C LEU A 630 12.31 -4.69 6.63
N PRO A 631 12.98 -3.71 5.97
CA PRO A 631 14.36 -3.36 6.30
C PRO A 631 14.49 -2.87 7.75
N VAL A 632 15.38 -3.50 8.52
CA VAL A 632 15.77 -3.05 9.87
C VAL A 632 17.13 -2.39 9.77
N LEU A 633 17.21 -1.11 10.15
CA LEU A 633 18.44 -0.31 10.16
C LEU A 633 18.63 0.33 11.53
N PRO A 634 19.27 -0.36 12.49
CA PRO A 634 19.46 0.18 13.82
C PRO A 634 20.29 1.47 13.81
N TYR A 635 19.94 2.40 14.69
CA TYR A 635 20.74 3.59 14.96
C TYR A 635 21.78 3.27 16.04
N ALA A 636 23.06 3.46 15.72
CA ALA A 636 24.20 3.23 16.60
C ALA A 636 25.03 4.50 16.77
N GLN A 637 25.76 4.59 17.88
CA GLN A 637 26.80 5.61 18.10
C GLN A 637 28.17 4.95 18.07
N ILE A 638 29.22 5.75 17.91
CA ILE A 638 30.63 5.32 18.08
C ILE A 638 31.15 5.57 19.50
N PHE A 639 30.29 6.11 20.36
CA PHE A 639 30.55 6.42 21.76
C PHE A 639 29.54 5.69 22.63
N TYR A 640 29.87 5.50 23.91
CA TYR A 640 28.82 5.27 24.90
C TYR A 640 27.94 6.51 24.99
N ASP A 641 26.63 6.30 25.03
CA ASP A 641 25.62 7.35 24.95
C ASP A 641 25.85 8.43 26.00
N THR A 642 25.67 9.70 25.61
CA THR A 642 25.94 10.90 26.41
C THR A 642 27.39 11.10 26.87
N THR A 643 28.36 10.40 26.27
CA THR A 643 29.79 10.54 26.60
C THR A 643 30.68 10.83 25.38
N ASN A 644 31.97 11.07 25.62
CA ASN A 644 33.02 11.15 24.60
C ASN A 644 33.94 9.90 24.61
N ARG A 645 33.53 8.82 25.27
CA ARG A 645 34.30 7.57 25.37
C ARG A 645 33.95 6.68 24.20
N PHE A 646 34.91 6.45 23.31
CA PHE A 646 34.73 5.60 22.14
C PHE A 646 34.43 4.16 22.54
N LEU A 647 33.62 3.50 21.73
CA LEU A 647 33.37 2.08 21.87
C LEU A 647 34.64 1.28 21.56
N PRO A 648 35.03 0.32 22.39
CA PRO A 648 36.09 -0.62 22.04
C PRO A 648 35.61 -1.63 20.98
N LEU A 649 36.55 -2.39 20.41
CA LEU A 649 36.28 -3.31 19.29
C LEU A 649 35.23 -4.38 19.63
N ASP A 650 35.28 -4.92 20.84
CA ASP A 650 34.27 -5.85 21.37
C ASP A 650 32.86 -5.23 21.35
N GLU A 651 32.73 -3.94 21.68
CA GLU A 651 31.43 -3.28 21.63
C GLU A 651 30.98 -2.92 20.21
N LEU A 652 31.91 -2.74 19.27
CA LEU A 652 31.56 -2.68 17.84
C LEU A 652 31.05 -4.05 17.33
N GLU A 653 31.67 -5.14 17.76
CA GLU A 653 31.20 -6.50 17.48
C GLU A 653 29.82 -6.76 18.08
N HIS A 654 29.61 -6.37 19.34
CA HIS A 654 28.34 -6.53 20.05
C HIS A 654 27.21 -5.61 19.57
N SER A 655 27.52 -4.58 18.78
CA SER A 655 26.52 -3.65 18.23
C SER A 655 26.31 -3.84 16.73
N LEU A 656 27.30 -3.45 15.93
CA LEU A 656 27.26 -3.50 14.47
C LEU A 656 27.38 -4.95 13.97
N GLY A 657 28.30 -5.73 14.53
CA GLY A 657 28.47 -7.14 14.19
C GLY A 657 27.20 -7.94 14.51
N GLU A 658 26.66 -7.76 15.71
CA GLU A 658 25.41 -8.38 16.16
C GLU A 658 24.22 -8.03 15.23
N SER A 659 24.13 -6.76 14.80
CA SER A 659 23.09 -6.32 13.86
C SER A 659 23.22 -7.03 12.50
N ALA A 660 24.43 -7.09 11.95
CA ALA A 660 24.69 -7.78 10.69
C ALA A 660 24.38 -9.29 10.78
N ALA A 661 24.77 -9.94 11.89
CA ALA A 661 24.54 -11.37 12.10
C ALA A 661 23.06 -11.75 12.21
N GLN A 662 22.18 -10.83 12.64
CA GLN A 662 20.73 -11.01 12.63
C GLN A 662 20.07 -10.75 11.26
N GLY A 663 20.82 -10.25 10.27
CA GLY A 663 20.34 -9.93 8.94
C GLY A 663 19.75 -8.52 8.81
N ALA A 664 20.18 -7.57 9.65
CA ALA A 664 19.84 -6.15 9.48
C ALA A 664 20.20 -5.69 8.06
N ALA A 665 19.41 -4.75 7.53
CA ALA A 665 19.66 -4.16 6.22
C ALA A 665 20.86 -3.23 6.22
N GLY A 666 21.19 -2.70 7.38
CA GLY A 666 22.31 -1.83 7.59
C GLY A 666 22.33 -1.28 9.00
N VAL A 667 23.14 -0.25 9.20
CA VAL A 667 23.24 0.49 10.46
C VAL A 667 23.44 1.97 10.14
N VAL A 668 22.78 2.84 10.90
CA VAL A 668 22.98 4.29 10.84
C VAL A 668 23.89 4.69 11.99
N LEU A 669 25.09 5.17 11.69
CA LEU A 669 26.07 5.65 12.65
C LEU A 669 25.85 7.15 12.87
N TRP A 670 25.11 7.48 13.91
CA TRP A 670 24.85 8.87 14.29
C TRP A 670 25.96 9.38 15.22
N VAL A 671 26.44 10.60 14.96
CA VAL A 671 27.38 11.29 15.85
C VAL A 671 26.85 12.68 16.15
N SER A 672 26.71 13.00 17.43
CA SER A 672 26.24 14.30 17.89
C SER A 672 27.16 15.42 17.41
N TRP A 673 26.56 16.57 17.11
CA TRP A 673 27.27 17.81 16.81
C TRP A 673 28.23 18.23 17.94
N GLU A 674 27.94 17.85 19.18
CA GLU A 674 28.81 18.11 20.33
C GLU A 674 30.16 17.40 20.19
N ASN A 675 30.17 16.19 19.63
CA ASN A 675 31.37 15.40 19.42
C ASN A 675 32.19 15.84 18.19
N THR A 676 31.62 16.64 17.27
CA THR A 676 32.34 17.20 16.11
C THR A 676 32.67 18.69 16.27
N ARG A 677 32.42 19.27 17.46
CA ARG A 677 32.56 20.72 17.69
C ARG A 677 33.99 21.21 17.78
N THR A 678 34.87 20.50 18.48
CA THR A 678 36.25 20.94 18.76
C THR A 678 37.27 20.24 17.87
N LYS A 679 38.42 20.88 17.64
CA LYS A 679 39.52 20.30 16.86
C LYS A 679 40.01 18.99 17.46
N GLU A 680 40.12 18.94 18.79
CA GLU A 680 40.56 17.76 19.53
C GLU A 680 39.59 16.58 19.33
N SER A 681 38.27 16.85 19.38
CA SER A 681 37.26 15.81 19.18
C SER A 681 37.26 15.31 17.73
N CYS A 682 37.37 16.21 16.76
CA CYS A 682 37.54 15.84 15.35
C CYS A 682 38.80 14.99 15.11
N GLN A 683 39.94 15.34 15.73
CA GLN A 683 41.18 14.56 15.61
C GLN A 683 41.05 13.18 16.26
N ALA A 684 40.36 13.10 17.40
CA ALA A 684 40.08 11.83 18.06
C ALA A 684 39.17 10.93 17.21
N ILE A 685 38.12 11.49 16.60
CA ILE A 685 37.24 10.79 15.66
C ILE A 685 38.05 10.31 14.45
N LYS A 686 38.87 11.18 13.84
CA LYS A 686 39.75 10.79 12.72
C LYS A 686 40.60 9.58 13.10
N LYS A 687 41.31 9.65 14.23
CA LYS A 687 42.16 8.56 14.70
C LYS A 687 41.36 7.27 14.92
N TYR A 688 40.18 7.37 15.53
CA TYR A 688 39.33 6.22 15.79
C TYR A 688 38.81 5.56 14.50
N VAL A 689 38.44 6.38 13.51
CA VAL A 689 38.05 5.91 12.17
C VAL A 689 39.22 5.23 11.46
N ASP A 690 40.40 5.85 11.46
CA ASP A 690 41.58 5.32 10.78
C ASP A 690 42.08 4.00 11.41
N THR A 691 41.95 3.83 12.73
CA THR A 691 42.58 2.72 13.47
C THR A 691 41.64 1.61 13.92
N MET A 692 40.34 1.88 14.06
CA MET A 692 39.40 0.93 14.67
C MET A 692 38.11 0.80 13.86
N LEU A 693 37.34 1.88 13.73
CA LEU A 693 36.03 1.82 13.10
C LEU A 693 36.12 1.50 11.60
N GLY A 694 37.01 2.16 10.85
CA GLY A 694 37.14 1.93 9.41
C GLY A 694 37.52 0.48 9.07
N PRO A 695 38.58 -0.09 9.66
CA PRO A 695 38.90 -1.51 9.48
C PRO A 695 37.76 -2.44 9.86
N PHE A 696 37.04 -2.15 10.95
CA PHE A 696 35.89 -2.95 11.38
C PHE A 696 34.71 -2.88 10.40
N ILE A 697 34.39 -1.69 9.87
CA ILE A 697 33.32 -1.50 8.88
C ILE A 697 33.64 -2.29 7.60
N LEU A 698 34.86 -2.21 7.08
CA LEU A 698 35.27 -2.99 5.92
C LEU A 698 35.20 -4.50 6.19
N ASN A 699 35.57 -4.92 7.41
CA ASN A 699 35.51 -6.31 7.86
C ASN A 699 34.05 -6.84 7.83
N VAL A 700 33.14 -6.22 8.58
CA VAL A 700 31.75 -6.70 8.72
C VAL A 700 30.97 -6.62 7.41
N THR A 701 31.14 -5.56 6.63
CA THR A 701 30.45 -5.40 5.33
C THR A 701 30.94 -6.43 4.31
N SER A 702 32.25 -6.67 4.26
CA SER A 702 32.83 -7.70 3.38
C SER A 702 32.44 -9.11 3.81
N GLY A 703 32.43 -9.40 5.12
CA GLY A 703 31.98 -10.68 5.66
C GLY A 703 30.52 -10.97 5.29
N ALA A 704 29.63 -9.99 5.46
CA ALA A 704 28.23 -10.11 5.06
C ALA A 704 28.05 -10.32 3.55
N ARG A 705 28.82 -9.58 2.72
CA ARG A 705 28.78 -9.71 1.26
C ARG A 705 29.29 -11.06 0.77
N LEU A 706 30.43 -11.51 1.27
CA LEU A 706 31.02 -12.80 0.93
C LEU A 706 30.12 -13.96 1.36
N CYS A 707 29.54 -13.89 2.56
CA CYS A 707 28.57 -14.91 3.00
C CYS A 707 27.33 -14.93 2.11
N SER A 708 26.77 -13.75 1.75
CA SER A 708 25.64 -13.66 0.84
C SER A 708 25.94 -14.34 -0.50
N GLN A 709 27.11 -14.10 -1.08
CA GLN A 709 27.55 -14.69 -2.34
C GLN A 709 27.76 -16.21 -2.23
N ALA A 710 28.52 -16.65 -1.23
CA ALA A 710 28.92 -18.04 -1.07
C ALA A 710 27.77 -18.95 -0.61
N LEU A 711 26.95 -18.49 0.34
CA LEU A 711 25.91 -19.29 0.97
C LEU A 711 24.52 -19.05 0.36
N CYS A 712 24.20 -17.79 0.05
CA CYS A 712 22.87 -17.36 -0.39
C CYS A 712 22.80 -17.00 -1.87
N SER A 713 23.79 -17.43 -2.66
CA SER A 713 23.85 -17.23 -4.11
C SER A 713 23.79 -15.75 -4.54
N GLY A 714 24.14 -14.82 -3.65
CA GLY A 714 24.01 -13.38 -3.87
C GLY A 714 22.57 -12.85 -3.79
N HIS A 715 21.60 -13.69 -3.43
CA HIS A 715 20.17 -13.39 -3.47
C HIS A 715 19.50 -13.44 -2.08
N GLY A 716 20.29 -13.27 -1.02
CA GLY A 716 19.79 -13.17 0.34
C GLY A 716 20.85 -12.73 1.33
N ARG A 717 20.42 -12.43 2.56
CA ARG A 717 21.32 -12.16 3.70
C ARG A 717 21.62 -13.44 4.45
N CYS A 718 22.86 -13.57 4.91
CA CYS A 718 23.18 -14.56 5.93
C CYS A 718 22.60 -14.11 7.28
N VAL A 719 21.93 -15.04 7.96
CA VAL A 719 21.34 -14.86 9.28
C VAL A 719 21.81 -15.99 10.17
N ARG A 720 22.28 -15.65 11.35
CA ARG A 720 22.82 -16.59 12.33
C ARG A 720 21.82 -17.68 12.67
N ARG A 721 22.31 -18.92 12.80
CA ARG A 721 21.52 -20.06 13.27
C ARG A 721 21.36 -20.01 14.78
N PRO A 722 20.20 -20.42 15.32
CA PRO A 722 20.01 -20.51 16.77
C PRO A 722 21.03 -21.42 17.49
N SER A 723 21.61 -22.39 16.79
CA SER A 723 22.63 -23.30 17.33
C SER A 723 24.00 -22.64 17.55
N HIS A 724 24.24 -21.46 16.97
CA HIS A 724 25.51 -20.73 17.05
C HIS A 724 25.23 -19.29 17.48
N PRO A 725 24.72 -19.05 18.70
CA PRO A 725 24.21 -17.75 19.12
C PRO A 725 25.25 -16.63 19.13
N GLU A 726 26.54 -16.95 19.15
CA GLU A 726 27.63 -15.96 19.19
C GLU A 726 28.35 -15.75 17.85
N ALA A 727 27.89 -16.39 16.77
CA ALA A 727 28.51 -16.23 15.45
C ALA A 727 28.37 -14.80 14.91
N LEU A 728 29.42 -14.29 14.26
CA LEU A 728 29.44 -12.96 13.63
C LEU A 728 29.91 -13.07 12.17
N LEU A 729 29.47 -12.13 11.34
CA LEU A 729 29.86 -12.05 9.92
C LEU A 729 31.16 -11.25 9.75
N ILE A 730 32.26 -11.80 10.26
CA ILE A 730 33.60 -11.21 10.19
C ILE A 730 34.53 -12.05 9.30
N LEU A 731 35.53 -11.39 8.70
CA LEU A 731 36.57 -11.98 7.89
C LEU A 731 37.59 -12.71 8.77
N ASN A 732 37.99 -13.90 8.34
CA ASN A 732 39.07 -14.65 8.97
C ASN A 732 40.42 -13.95 8.72
N PRO A 733 41.17 -13.55 9.77
CA PRO A 733 42.46 -12.88 9.62
C PRO A 733 43.57 -13.78 9.03
N ALA A 734 43.38 -15.10 9.00
CA ALA A 734 44.28 -16.01 8.29
C ALA A 734 44.05 -15.97 6.77
N SER A 735 42.84 -15.65 6.32
CA SER A 735 42.44 -15.62 4.91
C SER A 735 42.49 -14.23 4.29
N PHE A 736 42.33 -13.19 5.12
CA PHE A 736 42.22 -11.81 4.69
C PHE A 736 43.11 -10.85 5.49
N SER A 737 43.57 -9.79 4.84
CA SER A 737 44.31 -8.70 5.44
C SER A 737 43.72 -7.36 4.98
N ILE A 738 43.35 -6.52 5.94
CA ILE A 738 42.90 -5.15 5.71
C ILE A 738 44.09 -4.22 5.87
N LYS A 739 44.40 -3.43 4.84
CA LYS A 739 45.55 -2.51 4.83
C LYS A 739 45.14 -1.11 4.41
N LEU A 740 45.73 -0.13 5.06
CA LEU A 740 45.67 1.26 4.62
C LEU A 740 46.51 1.41 3.35
N THR A 741 45.98 2.10 2.33
CA THR A 741 46.74 2.32 1.09
C THR A 741 47.90 3.28 1.37
N PRO A 742 49.14 2.99 0.90
CA PRO A 742 50.27 3.89 1.07
C PRO A 742 49.94 5.30 0.53
N GLY A 743 50.15 6.33 1.35
CA GLY A 743 49.84 7.73 0.99
C GLY A 743 48.46 8.23 1.47
N GLY A 744 47.70 7.45 2.24
CA GLY A 744 46.44 7.89 2.84
C GLY A 744 45.22 7.69 1.93
N GLY A 745 45.28 6.73 1.01
CA GLY A 745 44.11 6.29 0.23
C GLY A 745 43.20 5.34 1.03
N PRO A 746 42.03 4.97 0.48
CA PRO A 746 41.01 4.16 1.17
C PRO A 746 41.56 2.81 1.63
N LEU A 747 40.89 2.18 2.61
CA LEU A 747 41.25 0.83 3.05
C LEU A 747 41.11 -0.18 1.90
N THR A 748 42.05 -1.12 1.82
CA THR A 748 42.05 -2.19 0.84
C THR A 748 41.95 -3.55 1.52
N LEU A 749 41.16 -4.43 0.92
CA LEU A 749 41.02 -5.82 1.34
C LEU A 749 41.86 -6.73 0.44
N GLN A 750 42.82 -7.44 1.02
CA GLN A 750 43.63 -8.45 0.34
C GLN A 750 43.28 -9.85 0.87
N GLY A 751 43.28 -10.85 -0.01
CA GLY A 751 42.97 -12.23 0.35
C GLY A 751 41.82 -12.82 -0.46
N ALA A 752 41.40 -14.02 -0.10
CA ALA A 752 40.30 -14.74 -0.74
C ALA A 752 39.59 -15.64 0.26
N LEU A 753 38.29 -15.86 0.04
CA LEU A 753 37.47 -16.69 0.92
C LEU A 753 37.86 -18.17 0.74
N SER A 754 38.43 -18.79 1.76
CA SER A 754 38.85 -20.19 1.71
C SER A 754 37.66 -21.16 1.76
N LEU A 755 37.89 -22.43 1.42
CA LEU A 755 36.86 -23.47 1.56
C LEU A 755 36.50 -23.73 3.03
N GLU A 756 37.46 -23.56 3.94
CA GLU A 756 37.23 -23.68 5.39
C GLU A 756 36.33 -22.55 5.90
N ASP A 757 36.58 -21.31 5.46
CA ASP A 757 35.71 -20.17 5.79
C ASP A 757 34.27 -20.40 5.27
N GLN A 758 34.11 -20.92 4.05
CA GLN A 758 32.80 -21.24 3.48
C GLN A 758 32.09 -22.35 4.27
N ALA A 759 32.82 -23.39 4.67
CA ALA A 759 32.28 -24.47 5.49
C ALA A 759 31.82 -23.94 6.85
N GLN A 760 32.60 -23.07 7.49
CA GLN A 760 32.23 -22.43 8.74
C GLN A 760 30.97 -21.56 8.59
N MET A 761 30.91 -20.73 7.54
CA MET A 761 29.72 -19.93 7.22
C MET A 761 28.47 -20.81 7.07
N ALA A 762 28.57 -21.97 6.42
CA ALA A 762 27.45 -22.89 6.23
C ALA A 762 26.95 -23.54 7.54
N VAL A 763 27.86 -23.76 8.50
CA VAL A 763 27.57 -24.30 9.83
C VAL A 763 26.89 -23.25 10.72
N GLU A 764 27.37 -22.00 10.67
CA GLU A 764 26.94 -20.93 11.56
C GLU A 764 25.70 -20.16 11.05
N PHE A 765 25.55 -20.04 9.73
CA PHE A 765 24.53 -19.18 9.11
C PHE A 765 23.54 -19.95 8.23
N LYS A 766 22.39 -19.32 8.02
CA LYS A 766 21.35 -19.70 7.05
C LYS A 766 20.94 -18.47 6.24
N CYS A 767 20.19 -18.67 5.15
CA CYS A 767 19.77 -17.55 4.32
C CYS A 767 18.39 -17.01 4.69
N ARG A 768 18.26 -15.68 4.70
CA ARG A 768 16.99 -14.95 4.53
C ARG A 768 17.00 -14.33 3.13
N CYS A 769 16.22 -14.90 2.23
CA CYS A 769 16.24 -14.50 0.82
C CYS A 769 15.66 -13.11 0.62
N TYR A 770 16.19 -12.40 -0.38
CA TYR A 770 15.56 -11.17 -0.83
C TYR A 770 14.21 -11.48 -1.46
N PRO A 771 13.27 -10.53 -1.43
CA PRO A 771 12.02 -10.62 -2.17
C PRO A 771 12.24 -11.08 -3.64
N GLY A 772 11.42 -12.02 -4.10
CA GLY A 772 11.56 -12.67 -5.41
C GLY A 772 12.43 -13.94 -5.43
N TRP A 773 13.12 -14.28 -4.34
CA TRP A 773 13.95 -15.48 -4.22
C TRP A 773 13.47 -16.40 -3.09
N ARG A 774 13.64 -17.72 -3.28
CA ARG A 774 13.22 -18.74 -2.30
C ARG A 774 14.19 -19.93 -2.23
N GLY A 775 13.93 -20.77 -1.23
CA GLY A 775 14.73 -21.97 -0.91
C GLY A 775 15.84 -21.69 0.09
N ALA A 776 16.44 -22.75 0.64
CA ALA A 776 17.43 -22.66 1.72
C ALA A 776 18.70 -21.85 1.35
N TRP A 777 18.97 -21.71 0.05
CA TRP A 777 20.17 -21.07 -0.51
C TRP A 777 19.85 -19.91 -1.46
N CYS A 778 18.58 -19.49 -1.54
CA CYS A 778 18.09 -18.43 -2.44
C CYS A 778 18.43 -18.64 -3.91
N LYS A 779 18.46 -19.88 -4.39
CA LYS A 779 18.77 -20.24 -5.79
C LYS A 779 17.57 -20.24 -6.72
N GLN A 780 16.37 -20.32 -6.16
CA GLN A 780 15.15 -20.45 -6.93
C GLN A 780 14.44 -19.11 -6.96
N GLN A 781 14.01 -18.67 -8.15
CA GLN A 781 13.06 -17.58 -8.23
C GLN A 781 11.72 -18.04 -7.66
N ALA A 782 11.11 -17.19 -6.84
CA ALA A 782 9.74 -17.41 -6.39
C ALA A 782 8.83 -17.19 -7.60
N MET A 783 8.09 -18.25 -7.99
CA MET A 783 6.93 -18.07 -8.86
C MET A 783 5.87 -17.38 -8.02
N TRP A 784 5.52 -16.17 -8.44
CA TRP A 784 4.52 -15.32 -7.79
C TRP A 784 3.12 -15.87 -8.04
#